data_AF-A0A960QWG9-F1
#
_entry.id   AF-A0A960QWG9-F1
#
_cell.length_a   1.000
_cell.length_b   1.000
_cell.length_c   1.000
_cell.angle_alpha   90.00
_cell.angle_beta   90.00
_cell.angle_gamma   90.00
#
_symmetry.space_group_name_H-M   'P 1'
#
loop_
_entity.id
_entity.type
_entity.pdbx_description
1 polymer ?
#
loop_
_entity_poly.entity_id
_entity_poly.type
_entity_poly.pdbx_seq_one_letter_code
_entity_poly.pdbx_strand_id
1 'polypeptide(L)'
;RKEKVESAIGNEPAENQPYAFAQPTKSRSNIGQKVAARTMASDREESEGSFATGVAEPESVMVEIPTAPFADVAAAAPPPSSPERKGLLSRIFSRKPTREERAAELAAQASRSSLEEFPQPKMPKTKASKEEDEAQSIIDRIYKDYSDRVSRITAEDLVAGATKNLPTVPGDFETVWTDKVKGNFWRGEEPLAVRLEEVYARALANSNQVKVFGYDPLIRETGIQESEGLFDLEAFTQGTYGHNDDPTSTLLETGKVGRFLENRGEGEAGLRRRFATGGQISLSNRFMTLDNNSEYLEPNPQTTSSLVLSVVQPLLKGSGYHYNKARLKVAKIDAGMAAAEYVAKLENHLLEVNQAYWGVYFSRAAFLLRRSLVSQTAEIVETLEARADEATASELLRARSELSRRRTGLNRAEMAIRNAEEKLRSLVNDPDFPIGGGGEFVPVTAPILSAPRQTVHGAAMEAVDNRPEIAYSFGQLRISAIRNQAGKNEMLPQLDLMAESRLAGLDANRRVSGAYDDMLSQEASWMVGFQFSQPFENNAAKSRQERLKYELLQQEDSVRSTMDKILLESVVTFRELMTVYRDLQGNYQQVLSTREELRGLRERLDVDSDNEQTVAYRLQNVMDALERNQLAEEQFLVSVVTYNIAFASLEKAKGTFLKVQDVDIERSPSPEGKRMETLQAVARGTGDSGAGAVSSAK
;
A
#
# COMPACT_ATOMS: atom_id res chain seq x y z
N ARG A 1 72.82 -5.90 30.27
CA ARG A 1 72.69 -6.69 31.54
C ARG A 1 71.43 -7.54 31.32
N LYS A 2 71.50 -8.86 31.11
CA LYS A 2 71.90 -9.93 32.07
C LYS A 2 71.09 -9.80 33.37
N GLU A 3 70.36 -10.80 33.86
CA GLU A 3 70.53 -12.27 33.75
C GLU A 3 69.15 -12.99 33.79
N LYS A 4 68.89 -14.02 32.94
CA LYS A 4 68.95 -15.50 33.19
C LYS A 4 67.73 -16.09 33.96
N VAL A 5 66.91 -16.97 33.35
CA VAL A 5 67.08 -18.45 33.14
C VAL A 5 66.65 -19.23 34.41
N GLU A 6 65.85 -20.31 34.42
CA GLU A 6 65.75 -21.48 33.51
C GLU A 6 64.37 -22.21 33.56
N SER A 7 64.15 -23.18 32.64
CA SER A 7 63.24 -24.38 32.64
C SER A 7 61.82 -24.34 33.29
N ALA A 8 60.70 -24.77 32.67
CA ALA A 8 60.33 -25.80 31.67
C ALA A 8 59.95 -27.21 32.22
N ILE A 9 58.79 -27.70 31.75
CA ILE A 9 58.28 -29.11 31.67
C ILE A 9 57.65 -29.73 32.93
N GLY A 10 56.45 -30.33 32.78
CA GLY A 10 56.09 -31.57 33.51
C GLY A 10 54.63 -31.75 34.00
N ASN A 11 53.78 -32.34 33.14
CA ASN A 11 52.57 -33.17 33.36
C ASN A 11 52.02 -33.40 34.80
N GLU A 12 50.74 -33.17 35.13
CA GLU A 12 49.46 -33.87 34.76
C GLU A 12 48.94 -34.80 35.92
N PRO A 13 47.74 -35.43 35.90
CA PRO A 13 46.50 -34.88 36.49
C PRO A 13 45.79 -35.80 37.53
N ALA A 14 44.62 -35.37 38.06
CA ALA A 14 43.47 -36.26 38.38
C ALA A 14 42.15 -35.48 38.66
N GLU A 15 41.08 -35.84 37.93
CA GLU A 15 39.67 -36.13 38.34
C GLU A 15 38.94 -35.34 39.49
N ASN A 16 37.60 -35.17 39.52
CA ASN A 16 36.52 -35.84 38.78
C ASN A 16 35.22 -34.98 38.62
N GLN A 17 34.28 -35.47 37.81
CA GLN A 17 32.95 -34.95 37.41
C GLN A 17 31.82 -35.38 38.41
N PRO A 18 30.46 -35.26 38.19
CA PRO A 18 29.63 -34.46 37.25
C PRO A 18 28.25 -33.91 37.79
N TYR A 19 27.42 -33.34 36.88
CA TYR A 19 25.92 -33.26 36.81
C TYR A 19 25.04 -32.34 37.72
N ALA A 20 24.63 -31.20 37.14
CA ALA A 20 23.26 -30.78 36.72
C ALA A 20 22.00 -30.64 37.65
N PHE A 21 21.14 -29.69 37.19
CA PHE A 21 19.69 -29.49 37.37
C PHE A 21 19.10 -28.68 38.56
N ALA A 22 18.04 -27.91 38.18
CA ALA A 22 16.93 -27.33 38.96
C ALA A 22 17.14 -26.07 39.84
N GLN A 23 16.30 -25.04 39.58
CA GLN A 23 15.90 -24.01 40.56
C GLN A 23 14.91 -24.61 41.58
N PRO A 24 14.60 -24.01 42.77
CA PRO A 24 13.65 -22.88 42.81
C PRO A 24 13.64 -21.93 44.06
N THR A 25 12.82 -20.87 43.96
CA THR A 25 12.00 -20.21 45.02
C THR A 25 12.57 -19.62 46.34
N LYS A 26 12.23 -18.33 46.52
CA LYS A 26 11.54 -17.68 47.68
C LYS A 26 11.89 -18.03 49.16
N SER A 27 12.04 -16.95 49.93
CA SER A 27 11.25 -16.62 51.16
C SER A 27 12.00 -16.48 52.50
N ARG A 28 11.85 -15.31 53.11
CA ARG A 28 11.50 -15.04 54.54
C ARG A 28 11.29 -13.52 54.70
N SER A 29 10.39 -12.99 55.54
CA SER A 29 9.61 -13.61 56.64
C SER A 29 8.40 -12.74 57.10
N ASN A 30 7.37 -13.37 57.69
CA ASN A 30 6.55 -12.91 58.84
C ASN A 30 5.61 -11.68 58.66
N ILE A 31 4.36 -11.53 59.18
CA ILE A 31 3.39 -12.24 60.08
C ILE A 31 1.95 -11.76 59.67
N GLY A 32 0.80 -12.39 59.93
CA GLY A 32 0.52 -13.76 60.44
C GLY A 32 -0.77 -13.91 61.30
N GLN A 33 -1.89 -14.38 60.71
CA GLN A 33 -3.11 -14.98 61.35
C GLN A 33 -4.11 -14.06 62.12
N LYS A 34 -5.44 -14.34 62.25
CA LYS A 34 -6.25 -15.60 62.13
C LYS A 34 -7.79 -15.32 61.95
N VAL A 35 -8.51 -16.17 61.17
CA VAL A 35 -9.89 -16.74 61.41
C VAL A 35 -11.14 -15.81 61.57
N ALA A 36 -12.37 -16.11 61.08
CA ALA A 36 -12.88 -17.02 60.04
C ALA A 36 -14.38 -16.78 59.67
N ALA A 37 -14.73 -17.13 58.41
CA ALA A 37 -15.95 -17.82 57.93
C ALA A 37 -17.41 -17.40 58.33
N ARG A 38 -18.12 -16.83 57.35
CA ARG A 38 -19.33 -17.39 56.65
C ARG A 38 -20.48 -17.99 57.47
N THR A 39 -21.69 -17.44 57.31
CA THR A 39 -22.98 -18.17 57.48
C THR A 39 -24.01 -17.65 56.47
N MET A 40 -24.91 -18.53 55.99
CA MET A 40 -26.02 -18.23 55.07
C MET A 40 -27.34 -18.06 55.83
N ALA A 41 -28.21 -17.18 55.33
CA ALA A 41 -29.67 -17.13 55.50
C ALA A 41 -30.17 -16.07 54.49
N SER A 42 -31.03 -16.36 53.50
CA SER A 42 -32.51 -16.42 53.61
C SER A 42 -33.09 -15.19 54.33
N ASP A 43 -34.07 -14.46 53.82
CA ASP A 43 -35.12 -14.85 52.87
C ASP A 43 -35.86 -13.58 52.39
N ARG A 44 -36.57 -13.64 51.24
CA ARG A 44 -37.79 -12.85 50.94
C ARG A 44 -37.66 -11.30 50.87
N GLU A 45 -38.60 -10.53 50.30
CA GLU A 45 -39.74 -10.83 49.43
C GLU A 45 -39.99 -9.64 48.48
N GLU A 46 -40.87 -9.93 47.53
CA GLU A 46 -41.42 -9.13 46.44
C GLU A 46 -42.18 -7.85 46.85
N SER A 47 -42.13 -6.83 45.98
CA SER A 47 -43.28 -6.01 45.50
C SER A 47 -42.72 -4.96 44.52
N GLU A 48 -43.18 -4.79 43.28
CA GLU A 48 -44.54 -4.56 42.73
C GLU A 48 -45.13 -3.16 42.99
N GLY A 49 -45.72 -2.56 41.94
CA GLY A 49 -46.41 -1.25 41.95
C GLY A 49 -45.46 -0.06 41.74
N SER A 50 -45.40 0.66 40.61
CA SER A 50 -46.34 0.95 39.51
C SER A 50 -47.54 1.84 39.88
N PHE A 51 -47.83 2.79 38.96
CA PHE A 51 -48.87 3.83 38.94
C PHE A 51 -48.74 5.01 39.93
N ALA A 52 -49.21 6.23 39.62
CA ALA A 52 -49.35 6.99 38.37
C ALA A 52 -49.94 8.39 38.70
N THR A 53 -49.53 9.45 37.99
CA THR A 53 -50.20 10.76 37.74
C THR A 53 -49.12 11.77 37.29
N GLY A 54 -49.31 12.68 36.32
CA GLY A 54 -50.38 12.82 35.35
C GLY A 54 -50.16 14.02 34.41
N VAL A 55 -50.69 13.92 33.18
CA VAL A 55 -51.45 14.96 32.44
C VAL A 55 -50.73 16.21 31.87
N ALA A 56 -51.00 16.42 30.57
CA ALA A 56 -51.00 17.66 29.76
C ALA A 56 -49.68 18.22 29.13
N GLU A 57 -49.64 18.11 27.79
CA GLU A 57 -49.02 19.01 26.81
C GLU A 57 -49.82 20.37 26.75
N PRO A 58 -49.50 21.42 25.94
CA PRO A 58 -48.65 21.45 24.73
C PRO A 58 -47.87 22.77 24.45
N GLU A 59 -47.52 22.95 23.17
CA GLU A 59 -47.32 24.20 22.41
C GLU A 59 -45.89 24.76 22.17
N SER A 60 -45.59 24.84 20.87
CA SER A 60 -44.53 25.62 20.26
C SER A 60 -44.99 27.06 20.00
N VAL A 61 -44.15 28.04 20.31
CA VAL A 61 -44.37 29.45 19.94
C VAL A 61 -43.13 30.00 19.25
N MET A 62 -43.31 30.52 18.03
CA MET A 62 -42.28 31.29 17.34
C MET A 62 -42.15 32.68 17.97
N VAL A 63 -40.94 33.25 17.98
CA VAL A 63 -40.74 34.67 18.30
C VAL A 63 -39.99 35.36 17.17
N GLU A 64 -40.55 36.52 16.81
CA GLU A 64 -40.44 37.24 15.56
C GLU A 64 -39.08 37.89 15.27
N ILE A 65 -38.79 38.06 13.97
CA ILE A 65 -37.76 38.94 13.43
C ILE A 65 -38.37 40.34 13.27
N PRO A 66 -37.80 41.43 13.85
CA PRO A 66 -38.26 42.78 13.56
C PRO A 66 -37.79 43.23 12.16
N THR A 67 -38.67 43.87 11.39
CA THR A 67 -38.41 44.34 10.02
C THR A 67 -38.65 45.84 9.85
N ALA A 68 -37.81 46.46 9.01
CA ALA A 68 -38.05 47.71 8.26
C ALA A 68 -38.10 49.05 9.06
N PRO A 69 -38.05 50.24 8.41
CA PRO A 69 -37.95 50.50 6.95
C PRO A 69 -36.87 51.52 6.51
N PHE A 70 -36.83 51.72 5.18
CA PHE A 70 -36.29 52.82 4.33
C PHE A 70 -35.37 52.25 3.23
N ALA A 71 -35.77 52.06 1.97
CA ALA A 71 -36.53 52.82 0.96
C ALA A 71 -35.61 53.25 -0.20
N ASP A 72 -36.10 53.03 -1.42
CA ASP A 72 -35.41 53.01 -2.71
C ASP A 72 -34.58 54.26 -3.10
N VAL A 73 -33.51 53.99 -3.88
CA VAL A 73 -33.33 54.63 -5.21
C VAL A 73 -32.89 53.54 -6.21
N ALA A 74 -33.51 53.53 -7.39
CA ALA A 74 -33.38 52.48 -8.41
C ALA A 74 -32.48 52.87 -9.61
N ALA A 75 -32.36 51.92 -10.56
CA ALA A 75 -31.81 52.01 -11.93
C ALA A 75 -30.28 51.87 -12.11
N ALA A 76 -29.76 51.26 -13.18
CA ALA A 76 -30.33 50.31 -14.17
C ALA A 76 -29.22 49.69 -15.07
N ALA A 77 -29.54 48.54 -15.68
CA ALA A 77 -29.02 48.03 -16.97
C ALA A 77 -27.57 47.46 -17.08
N PRO A 78 -27.27 46.60 -18.09
CA PRO A 78 -26.28 45.51 -18.00
C PRO A 78 -25.08 45.66 -19.01
N PRO A 79 -24.18 44.66 -19.18
CA PRO A 79 -22.83 44.88 -19.71
C PRO A 79 -22.67 44.75 -21.25
N PRO A 80 -21.59 45.28 -21.83
CA PRO A 80 -21.20 45.01 -23.21
C PRO A 80 -20.35 43.73 -23.36
N SER A 81 -20.55 43.03 -24.47
CA SER A 81 -19.94 41.73 -24.80
C SER A 81 -18.88 41.81 -25.92
N SER A 82 -17.82 40.98 -25.81
CA SER A 82 -16.99 40.45 -26.92
C SER A 82 -16.07 41.45 -27.67
N PRO A 83 -15.17 41.02 -28.60
CA PRO A 83 -14.76 39.65 -28.97
C PRO A 83 -13.22 39.41 -29.07
N GLU A 84 -12.89 38.16 -29.39
CA GLU A 84 -11.66 37.60 -29.99
C GLU A 84 -10.43 38.48 -30.31
N ARG A 85 -9.23 37.96 -29.96
CA ARG A 85 -8.06 37.99 -30.86
C ARG A 85 -7.36 36.63 -30.93
N LYS A 86 -7.57 35.91 -32.03
CA LYS A 86 -6.81 34.72 -32.42
C LYS A 86 -5.41 35.14 -32.90
N GLY A 87 -4.36 34.65 -32.25
CA GLY A 87 -2.99 34.76 -32.75
C GLY A 87 -2.69 33.70 -33.81
N LEU A 88 -2.89 34.01 -35.10
CA LEU A 88 -2.22 33.26 -36.17
C LEU A 88 -0.74 33.68 -36.21
N LEU A 89 0.18 32.70 -36.16
CA LEU A 89 1.44 32.59 -36.93
C LEU A 89 2.51 31.75 -36.20
N SER A 90 2.30 30.42 -36.13
CA SER A 90 3.39 29.44 -35.92
C SER A 90 2.98 28.01 -36.33
N ARG A 91 2.40 27.87 -37.54
CA ARG A 91 2.11 26.56 -38.17
C ARG A 91 2.70 26.46 -39.58
N ILE A 92 4.02 26.42 -39.67
CA ILE A 92 4.75 25.85 -40.82
C ILE A 92 5.90 25.02 -40.22
N PHE A 93 6.18 23.84 -40.78
CA PHE A 93 7.17 22.83 -40.34
C PHE A 93 6.81 21.95 -39.13
N SER A 94 5.68 21.25 -39.18
CA SER A 94 5.54 19.96 -38.47
C SER A 94 6.18 18.84 -39.31
N ARG A 95 7.45 18.50 -39.03
CA ARG A 95 8.08 17.29 -39.58
C ARG A 95 7.36 16.07 -38.99
N LYS A 96 6.86 15.15 -39.82
CA LYS A 96 6.40 13.84 -39.31
C LYS A 96 7.62 13.09 -38.76
N PRO A 97 7.57 12.54 -37.53
CA PRO A 97 8.69 11.79 -36.99
C PRO A 97 8.98 10.57 -37.87
N THR A 98 10.25 10.33 -38.12
CA THR A 98 10.76 9.17 -38.85
C THR A 98 10.45 7.86 -38.10
N ARG A 99 10.61 6.72 -38.77
CA ARG A 99 10.40 5.41 -38.15
C ARG A 99 11.39 5.14 -37.02
N GLU A 100 12.58 5.71 -37.10
CA GLU A 100 13.62 5.69 -36.05
C GLU A 100 13.29 6.65 -34.91
N GLU A 101 12.84 7.88 -35.20
CA GLU A 101 12.36 8.80 -34.14
C GLU A 101 11.15 8.22 -33.40
N ARG A 102 10.23 7.52 -34.09
CA ARG A 102 9.13 6.76 -33.44
C ARG A 102 9.63 5.56 -32.64
N ALA A 103 10.67 4.85 -33.10
CA ALA A 103 11.25 3.75 -32.34
C ALA A 103 11.99 4.27 -31.10
N ALA A 104 12.65 5.43 -31.19
CA ALA A 104 13.27 6.12 -30.06
C ALA A 104 12.22 6.73 -29.11
N GLU A 105 11.09 7.23 -29.62
CA GLU A 105 9.97 7.73 -28.82
C GLU A 105 9.23 6.58 -28.10
N LEU A 106 9.05 5.43 -28.76
CA LEU A 106 8.58 4.19 -28.13
C LEU A 106 9.58 3.63 -27.11
N ALA A 107 10.89 3.68 -27.38
CA ALA A 107 11.91 3.29 -26.42
C ALA A 107 11.98 4.26 -25.22
N ALA A 108 11.78 5.57 -25.45
CA ALA A 108 11.70 6.59 -24.41
C ALA A 108 10.37 6.61 -23.65
N GLN A 109 9.30 6.02 -24.20
CA GLN A 109 8.08 5.67 -23.46
C GLN A 109 8.29 4.39 -22.65
N ALA A 110 8.92 3.37 -23.22
CA ALA A 110 9.26 2.13 -22.51
C ALA A 110 10.21 2.37 -21.32
N SER A 111 11.10 3.35 -21.42
CA SER A 111 12.03 3.77 -20.36
C SER A 111 11.42 4.71 -19.31
N ARG A 112 10.15 5.11 -19.42
CA ARG A 112 9.47 5.77 -18.30
C ARG A 112 9.17 4.72 -17.26
N SER A 113 9.61 4.91 -16.02
CA SER A 113 9.20 4.03 -14.93
C SER A 113 7.68 4.13 -14.76
N SER A 114 7.03 3.05 -14.32
CA SER A 114 5.58 2.98 -14.09
C SER A 114 5.04 4.03 -13.11
N LEU A 115 5.95 4.77 -12.46
CA LEU A 115 5.73 5.81 -11.46
C LEU A 115 5.70 7.23 -12.05
N GLU A 116 6.22 7.44 -13.27
CA GLU A 116 6.09 8.72 -14.00
C GLU A 116 4.69 8.90 -14.61
N GLU A 117 3.95 7.81 -14.84
CA GLU A 117 2.57 7.85 -15.34
C GLU A 117 1.53 8.08 -14.21
N PHE A 118 1.93 7.94 -12.95
CA PHE A 118 1.08 8.36 -11.83
C PHE A 118 0.80 9.87 -11.94
N PRO A 119 -0.47 10.32 -11.83
CA PRO A 119 -0.81 11.73 -11.99
C PRO A 119 -0.29 12.58 -10.82
N GLN A 120 0.98 12.99 -10.92
CA GLN A 120 1.66 13.86 -9.98
C GLN A 120 0.95 15.22 -9.90
N PRO A 121 0.73 15.79 -8.70
CA PRO A 121 0.15 17.12 -8.57
C PRO A 121 1.02 18.17 -9.30
N LYS A 122 0.41 18.94 -10.20
CA LYS A 122 1.10 19.93 -11.05
C LYS A 122 1.73 21.04 -10.20
N MET A 123 3.01 20.90 -9.90
CA MET A 123 3.78 21.84 -9.08
C MET A 123 4.47 22.92 -9.91
N PRO A 124 4.53 24.17 -9.42
CA PRO A 124 5.43 25.18 -9.99
C PRO A 124 6.89 24.75 -9.76
N LYS A 125 7.72 24.81 -10.82
CA LYS A 125 9.14 24.43 -10.76
C LYS A 125 9.94 25.41 -9.89
N THR A 126 10.06 25.11 -8.60
CA THR A 126 11.02 25.78 -7.72
C THR A 126 12.44 25.27 -7.99
N LYS A 127 13.46 26.12 -7.82
CA LYS A 127 14.87 25.66 -7.83
C LYS A 127 15.05 24.57 -6.78
N ALA A 128 15.82 23.54 -7.12
CA ALA A 128 16.21 22.50 -6.19
C ALA A 128 16.90 23.13 -4.97
N SER A 129 16.58 22.61 -3.80
CA SER A 129 17.23 22.95 -2.54
C SER A 129 18.45 22.07 -2.33
N LYS A 130 19.38 22.53 -1.48
CA LYS A 130 20.55 21.75 -1.08
C LYS A 130 20.21 20.36 -0.51
N GLU A 131 19.01 20.18 0.03
CA GLU A 131 18.47 18.90 0.52
C GLU A 131 18.20 17.91 -0.61
N GLU A 132 17.57 18.42 -1.67
CA GLU A 132 17.21 17.64 -2.87
C GLU A 132 18.48 17.31 -3.66
N ASP A 133 19.43 18.24 -3.75
CA ASP A 133 20.76 17.99 -4.34
C ASP A 133 21.56 16.95 -3.53
N GLU A 134 21.60 17.05 -2.19
CA GLU A 134 22.26 16.09 -1.30
C GLU A 134 21.65 14.68 -1.48
N ALA A 135 20.32 14.56 -1.39
CA ALA A 135 19.61 13.30 -1.58
C ALA A 135 19.80 12.71 -2.99
N GLN A 136 19.67 13.53 -4.04
CA GLN A 136 19.80 13.05 -5.42
C GLN A 136 21.23 12.59 -5.71
N SER A 137 22.26 13.28 -5.20
CA SER A 137 23.65 12.84 -5.36
C SER A 137 23.95 11.49 -4.71
N ILE A 138 23.26 11.15 -3.61
CA ILE A 138 23.35 9.82 -2.97
C ILE A 138 22.62 8.78 -3.82
N ILE A 139 21.42 9.09 -4.31
CA ILE A 139 20.62 8.23 -5.19
C ILE A 139 21.40 7.89 -6.47
N ASP A 140 21.92 8.89 -7.18
CA ASP A 140 22.65 8.71 -8.44
C ASP A 140 23.90 7.83 -8.23
N ARG A 141 24.60 8.02 -7.09
CA ARG A 141 25.76 7.21 -6.71
C ARG A 141 25.40 5.75 -6.42
N ILE A 142 24.30 5.50 -5.71
CA ILE A 142 23.80 4.15 -5.44
C ILE A 142 23.37 3.51 -6.75
N TYR A 143 22.48 4.15 -7.52
CA TYR A 143 21.97 3.64 -8.79
C TYR A 143 23.11 3.28 -9.74
N LYS A 144 24.15 4.12 -9.82
CA LYS A 144 25.36 3.80 -10.60
C LYS A 144 26.11 2.56 -10.11
N ASP A 145 26.35 2.40 -8.80
CA ASP A 145 27.00 1.20 -8.26
C ASP A 145 26.18 -0.06 -8.58
N TYR A 146 24.85 0.00 -8.47
CA TYR A 146 23.98 -1.13 -8.82
C TYR A 146 23.94 -1.42 -10.34
N SER A 147 23.90 -0.40 -11.20
CA SER A 147 24.04 -0.56 -12.65
C SER A 147 25.40 -1.16 -13.02
N ASP A 148 26.49 -0.70 -12.42
CA ASP A 148 27.86 -1.22 -12.62
C ASP A 148 28.02 -2.65 -12.10
N ARG A 149 27.21 -3.08 -11.11
CA ARG A 149 27.13 -4.48 -10.63
C ARG A 149 26.33 -5.34 -11.61
N VAL A 150 25.17 -4.88 -12.07
CA VAL A 150 24.33 -5.61 -13.05
C VAL A 150 25.11 -5.85 -14.35
N SER A 151 25.88 -4.87 -14.82
CA SER A 151 26.69 -5.01 -16.04
C SER A 151 27.80 -6.07 -15.93
N ARG A 152 28.12 -6.55 -14.72
CA ARG A 152 29.09 -7.64 -14.47
C ARG A 152 28.42 -9.02 -14.35
N ILE A 153 27.09 -9.10 -14.38
CA ILE A 153 26.36 -10.37 -14.40
C ILE A 153 26.56 -11.01 -15.77
N THR A 154 27.50 -11.94 -15.85
CA THR A 154 27.75 -12.73 -17.07
C THR A 154 26.62 -13.75 -17.28
N ALA A 155 26.35 -14.08 -18.53
CA ALA A 155 25.41 -15.16 -18.85
C ALA A 155 25.98 -16.55 -18.47
N GLU A 156 27.31 -16.71 -18.46
CA GLU A 156 27.98 -18.00 -18.29
C GLU A 156 27.80 -18.61 -16.88
N ASP A 157 27.74 -17.79 -15.83
CA ASP A 157 27.48 -18.26 -14.45
C ASP A 157 26.03 -18.75 -14.20
N LEU A 158 25.17 -18.67 -15.23
CA LEU A 158 23.72 -18.81 -15.14
C LEU A 158 23.14 -19.72 -16.23
N VAL A 159 23.78 -19.77 -17.40
CA VAL A 159 23.69 -20.88 -18.34
C VAL A 159 24.42 -22.07 -17.70
N ALA A 160 23.67 -22.91 -16.97
CA ALA A 160 24.19 -24.15 -16.38
C ALA A 160 24.83 -25.05 -17.46
N GLY A 161 26.14 -24.92 -17.64
CA GLY A 161 26.90 -25.44 -18.80
C GLY A 161 27.16 -26.95 -18.79
N ALA A 162 26.25 -27.75 -18.23
CA ALA A 162 26.51 -29.16 -17.92
C ALA A 162 25.37 -30.15 -18.25
N THR A 163 24.16 -29.71 -18.63
CA THR A 163 23.06 -30.63 -19.02
C THR A 163 22.73 -30.55 -20.50
N LYS A 164 23.19 -31.58 -21.23
CA LYS A 164 23.05 -31.75 -22.68
C LYS A 164 21.58 -31.76 -23.13
N ASN A 165 21.28 -30.97 -24.15
CA ASN A 165 20.28 -31.23 -25.21
C ASN A 165 18.99 -31.97 -24.80
N LEU A 166 18.26 -31.47 -23.80
CA LEU A 166 16.82 -31.78 -23.72
C LEU A 166 16.12 -31.15 -24.94
N PRO A 167 15.26 -31.88 -25.66
CA PRO A 167 14.57 -31.34 -26.84
C PRO A 167 13.58 -30.24 -26.43
N THR A 168 13.36 -29.29 -27.33
CA THR A 168 12.33 -28.26 -27.15
C THR A 168 10.94 -28.89 -27.18
N VAL A 169 10.05 -28.46 -26.28
CA VAL A 169 8.64 -28.86 -26.30
C VAL A 169 7.95 -28.15 -27.48
N PRO A 170 7.27 -28.88 -28.38
CA PRO A 170 6.46 -28.27 -29.42
C PRO A 170 5.33 -27.43 -28.81
N GLY A 171 5.08 -26.23 -29.35
CA GLY A 171 4.02 -25.34 -28.85
C GLY A 171 2.61 -25.88 -29.09
N ASP A 172 2.50 -26.85 -29.99
CA ASP A 172 1.31 -27.58 -30.44
C ASP A 172 1.30 -29.04 -29.93
N PHE A 173 2.09 -29.37 -28.90
CA PHE A 173 2.16 -30.75 -28.39
C PHE A 173 0.79 -31.29 -27.96
N GLU A 174 0.37 -32.36 -28.63
CA GLU A 174 -0.93 -32.98 -28.41
C GLU A 174 -1.00 -33.66 -27.03
N THR A 175 -1.92 -33.19 -26.20
CA THR A 175 -2.24 -33.80 -24.90
C THR A 175 -3.70 -34.24 -24.88
N VAL A 176 -4.02 -35.19 -24.00
CA VAL A 176 -5.39 -35.70 -23.80
C VAL A 176 -6.38 -34.57 -23.44
N TRP A 177 -5.89 -33.43 -22.92
CA TRP A 177 -6.71 -32.34 -22.40
C TRP A 177 -6.66 -31.03 -23.19
N THR A 178 -5.65 -30.76 -24.05
CA THR A 178 -5.41 -29.42 -24.64
C THR A 178 -6.67 -28.77 -25.23
N ASP A 179 -7.39 -29.50 -26.10
CA ASP A 179 -8.62 -28.99 -26.72
C ASP A 179 -9.85 -29.18 -25.82
N LYS A 180 -9.85 -30.23 -25.00
CA LYS A 180 -10.99 -30.62 -24.16
C LYS A 180 -11.16 -29.71 -22.93
N VAL A 181 -10.11 -29.05 -22.44
CA VAL A 181 -10.17 -28.07 -21.33
C VAL A 181 -11.16 -26.94 -21.61
N LYS A 182 -11.27 -26.56 -22.89
CA LYS A 182 -12.14 -25.49 -23.40
C LYS A 182 -13.60 -25.92 -23.61
N GLY A 183 -13.93 -27.19 -23.39
CA GLY A 183 -15.31 -27.69 -23.44
C GLY A 183 -16.06 -27.41 -22.13
N ASN A 184 -17.39 -27.31 -22.21
CA ASN A 184 -18.28 -27.27 -21.03
C ASN A 184 -18.34 -28.65 -20.36
N PHE A 185 -18.23 -28.68 -19.04
CA PHE A 185 -18.37 -29.88 -18.19
C PHE A 185 -19.70 -29.89 -17.41
N TRP A 186 -20.27 -28.72 -17.08
CA TRP A 186 -21.45 -28.58 -16.23
C TRP A 186 -22.75 -28.42 -17.03
N ARG A 187 -23.62 -29.44 -16.97
CA ARG A 187 -24.94 -29.39 -17.62
C ARG A 187 -25.86 -28.38 -16.94
N GLY A 188 -26.33 -27.39 -17.70
CA GLY A 188 -27.31 -26.40 -17.24
C GLY A 188 -26.69 -25.12 -16.66
N GLU A 189 -25.36 -25.01 -16.64
CA GLU A 189 -24.65 -23.78 -16.32
C GLU A 189 -24.11 -23.12 -17.60
N GLU A 190 -24.14 -21.79 -17.63
CA GLU A 190 -23.60 -21.03 -18.75
C GLU A 190 -22.07 -21.04 -18.72
N PRO A 191 -21.40 -21.48 -19.81
CA PRO A 191 -19.94 -21.54 -19.85
C PRO A 191 -19.35 -20.17 -20.19
N LEU A 192 -18.63 -19.58 -19.24
CA LEU A 192 -17.89 -18.35 -19.44
C LEU A 192 -16.48 -18.68 -19.96
N ALA A 193 -16.32 -18.64 -21.27
CA ALA A 193 -15.00 -18.62 -21.91
C ALA A 193 -14.26 -17.34 -21.50
N VAL A 194 -13.20 -17.48 -20.69
CA VAL A 194 -12.39 -16.34 -20.23
C VAL A 194 -10.94 -16.46 -20.64
N ARG A 195 -10.40 -15.34 -21.09
CA ARG A 195 -8.97 -15.14 -21.21
C ARG A 195 -8.35 -14.63 -19.90
N LEU A 196 -7.06 -14.83 -19.72
CA LEU A 196 -6.32 -14.36 -18.56
C LEU A 196 -6.33 -12.82 -18.50
N GLU A 197 -6.22 -12.16 -19.65
CA GLU A 197 -6.25 -10.69 -19.77
C GLU A 197 -7.62 -10.11 -19.38
N GLU A 198 -8.72 -10.81 -19.74
CA GLU A 198 -10.09 -10.44 -19.35
C GLU A 198 -10.32 -10.63 -17.84
N VAL A 199 -9.74 -11.68 -17.25
CA VAL A 199 -9.80 -11.93 -15.80
C VAL A 199 -9.02 -10.86 -15.03
N TYR A 200 -7.89 -10.38 -15.56
CA TYR A 200 -7.22 -9.19 -15.00
C TYR A 200 -8.12 -7.95 -15.11
N ALA A 201 -8.69 -7.66 -16.28
CA ALA A 201 -9.57 -6.50 -16.44
C ALA A 201 -10.78 -6.52 -15.49
N ARG A 202 -11.41 -7.69 -15.30
CA ARG A 202 -12.48 -7.89 -14.31
C ARG A 202 -11.99 -7.70 -12.88
N ALA A 203 -10.81 -8.23 -12.52
CA ALA A 203 -10.25 -8.03 -11.18
C ALA A 203 -9.93 -6.57 -10.91
N LEU A 204 -9.36 -5.85 -11.88
CA LEU A 204 -9.05 -4.43 -11.76
C LEU A 204 -10.31 -3.56 -11.56
N ALA A 205 -11.40 -3.87 -12.27
CA ALA A 205 -12.67 -3.16 -12.15
C ALA A 205 -13.43 -3.49 -10.85
N ASN A 206 -13.46 -4.77 -10.46
CA ASN A 206 -14.40 -5.26 -9.45
C ASN A 206 -13.77 -5.57 -8.08
N SER A 207 -12.49 -5.96 -8.03
CA SER A 207 -11.84 -6.45 -6.80
C SER A 207 -11.90 -5.43 -5.68
N ASN A 208 -12.39 -5.88 -4.52
CA ASN A 208 -12.43 -5.04 -3.32
C ASN A 208 -11.01 -4.75 -2.79
N GLN A 209 -10.05 -5.64 -3.05
CA GLN A 209 -8.64 -5.39 -2.69
C GLN A 209 -8.04 -4.27 -3.54
N VAL A 210 -8.26 -4.28 -4.87
CA VAL A 210 -7.78 -3.22 -5.77
C VAL A 210 -8.36 -1.85 -5.38
N LYS A 211 -9.66 -1.80 -5.04
CA LYS A 211 -10.34 -0.59 -4.54
C LYS A 211 -9.71 -0.10 -3.22
N VAL A 212 -9.47 -0.98 -2.25
CA VAL A 212 -8.80 -0.64 -0.99
C VAL A 212 -7.41 -0.06 -1.24
N PHE A 213 -6.60 -0.70 -2.07
CA PHE A 213 -5.26 -0.20 -2.38
C PHE A 213 -5.32 1.18 -3.06
N GLY A 214 -6.31 1.42 -3.93
CA GLY A 214 -6.49 2.68 -4.65
C GLY A 214 -6.82 3.89 -3.77
N TYR A 215 -7.30 3.66 -2.53
CA TYR A 215 -7.51 4.73 -1.56
C TYR A 215 -6.24 5.15 -0.80
N ASP A 216 -5.25 4.26 -0.62
CA ASP A 216 -4.03 4.56 0.14
C ASP A 216 -3.27 5.81 -0.38
N PRO A 217 -3.01 5.98 -1.69
CA PRO A 217 -2.34 7.18 -2.20
C PRO A 217 -3.19 8.45 -2.01
N LEU A 218 -4.51 8.37 -2.23
CA LEU A 218 -5.42 9.50 -2.07
C LEU A 218 -5.49 9.98 -0.61
N ILE A 219 -5.46 9.06 0.35
CA ILE A 219 -5.36 9.38 1.78
C ILE A 219 -4.03 10.06 2.10
N ARG A 220 -2.91 9.62 1.51
CA ARG A 220 -1.62 10.31 1.73
C ARG A 220 -1.54 11.68 1.06
N GLU A 221 -2.27 11.89 -0.03
CA GLU A 221 -2.41 13.21 -0.66
C GLU A 221 -3.14 14.22 0.23
N THR A 222 -4.10 13.83 1.08
CA THR A 222 -4.73 14.80 2.02
C THR A 222 -3.72 15.36 3.03
N GLY A 223 -2.70 14.58 3.40
CA GLY A 223 -1.56 15.04 4.22
C GLY A 223 -0.74 16.18 3.58
N ILE A 224 -0.81 16.33 2.25
CA ILE A 224 -0.28 17.51 1.54
C ILE A 224 -1.10 18.74 1.91
N GLN A 225 -2.42 18.65 1.81
CA GLN A 225 -3.33 19.76 2.15
C GLN A 225 -3.25 20.13 3.63
N GLU A 226 -3.19 19.15 4.54
CA GLU A 226 -2.95 19.38 5.97
C GLU A 226 -1.62 20.13 6.22
N SER A 227 -0.58 19.80 5.45
CA SER A 227 0.72 20.48 5.53
C SER A 227 0.72 21.88 4.91
N GLU A 228 -0.18 22.18 3.97
CA GLU A 228 -0.40 23.53 3.44
C GLU A 228 -1.24 24.37 4.43
N GLY A 229 -2.18 23.75 5.15
CA GLY A 229 -3.01 24.38 6.19
C GLY A 229 -2.22 24.96 7.38
N LEU A 230 -0.97 24.53 7.59
CA LEU A 230 -0.03 25.18 8.53
C LEU A 230 0.29 26.64 8.19
N PHE A 231 -0.10 27.13 7.01
CA PHE A 231 0.08 28.49 6.52
C PHE A 231 -1.25 29.21 6.21
N ASP A 232 -2.38 28.67 6.69
CA ASP A 232 -3.70 29.27 6.53
C ASP A 232 -3.87 30.51 7.43
N LEU A 233 -4.94 31.27 7.12
CA LEU A 233 -5.38 32.40 7.93
C LEU A 233 -6.29 31.89 9.03
N GLU A 234 -5.81 31.93 10.27
CA GLU A 234 -6.56 31.51 11.46
C GLU A 234 -7.29 32.71 12.06
N ALA A 235 -8.60 32.59 12.21
CA ALA A 235 -9.38 33.48 13.08
C ALA A 235 -9.44 32.89 14.49
N PHE A 236 -9.09 33.70 15.49
CA PHE A 236 -9.07 33.27 16.89
C PHE A 236 -9.85 34.24 17.78
N THR A 237 -10.39 33.71 18.87
CA THR A 237 -10.99 34.49 19.95
C THR A 237 -10.64 33.84 21.29
N GLN A 238 -10.34 34.66 22.29
CA GLN A 238 -10.08 34.25 23.66
C GLN A 238 -10.75 35.23 24.62
N GLY A 239 -11.14 34.75 25.80
CA GLY A 239 -11.74 35.59 26.83
C GLY A 239 -11.50 35.00 28.21
N THR A 240 -11.22 35.87 29.18
CA THR A 240 -11.00 35.53 30.57
C THR A 240 -11.77 36.49 31.47
N TYR A 241 -12.23 36.00 32.61
CA TYR A 241 -12.78 36.84 33.66
C TYR A 241 -12.23 36.35 35.00
N GLY A 242 -11.59 37.25 35.73
CA GLY A 242 -10.95 36.97 37.01
C GLY A 242 -11.49 37.88 38.10
N HIS A 243 -11.59 37.32 39.30
CA HIS A 243 -11.71 38.07 40.53
C HIS A 243 -10.43 37.83 41.34
N ASN A 244 -9.76 38.90 41.76
CA ASN A 244 -8.58 38.85 42.62
C ASN A 244 -8.88 39.49 43.98
N ASP A 245 -8.35 38.91 45.04
CA ASP A 245 -8.63 39.30 46.43
C ASP A 245 -7.39 39.14 47.33
N ASP A 246 -6.42 40.02 47.11
CA ASP A 246 -5.10 39.99 47.75
C ASP A 246 -5.03 40.91 48.99
N PRO A 247 -4.37 40.50 50.09
CA PRO A 247 -4.18 41.37 51.25
C PRO A 247 -3.18 42.51 50.95
N THR A 248 -3.56 43.75 51.23
CA THR A 248 -2.69 44.94 51.06
C THR A 248 -2.13 45.43 52.37
N SER A 249 -0.85 45.79 52.36
CA SER A 249 -0.13 46.32 53.54
C SER A 249 0.16 47.82 53.46
N THR A 250 -0.11 48.45 52.30
CA THR A 250 0.20 49.86 52.04
C THR A 250 -1.00 50.65 51.53
N LEU A 251 -1.10 51.90 51.99
CA LEU A 251 -2.09 52.87 51.52
C LEU A 251 -1.86 53.30 50.06
N LEU A 252 -0.69 53.01 49.49
CA LEU A 252 -0.33 53.39 48.11
C LEU A 252 -0.94 52.47 47.04
N GLU A 253 -1.49 51.30 47.41
CA GLU A 253 -2.12 50.37 46.47
C GLU A 253 -3.62 50.68 46.24
N THR A 254 -4.36 51.00 47.31
CA THR A 254 -5.82 51.20 47.23
C THR A 254 -6.36 52.48 47.87
N GLY A 255 -5.51 53.28 48.50
CA GLY A 255 -5.93 54.33 49.45
C GLY A 255 -6.25 53.80 50.85
N LYS A 256 -6.39 52.47 51.02
CA LYS A 256 -6.73 51.80 52.29
C LYS A 256 -5.80 50.61 52.57
N VAL A 257 -5.63 50.29 53.86
CA VAL A 257 -4.98 49.04 54.30
C VAL A 257 -6.08 47.98 54.46
N GLY A 258 -5.90 46.79 53.90
CA GLY A 258 -6.94 45.75 53.95
C GLY A 258 -6.77 44.68 52.87
N ARG A 259 -7.67 44.66 51.89
CA ARG A 259 -7.65 43.74 50.74
C ARG A 259 -7.89 44.51 49.45
N PHE A 260 -7.15 44.19 48.40
CA PHE A 260 -7.33 44.66 47.05
C PHE A 260 -8.29 43.73 46.32
N LEU A 261 -9.45 44.26 45.98
CA LEU A 261 -10.49 43.56 45.24
C LEU A 261 -10.45 44.05 43.80
N GLU A 262 -10.13 43.17 42.86
CA GLU A 262 -10.10 43.47 41.43
C GLU A 262 -11.03 42.52 40.66
N ASN A 263 -11.90 43.07 39.82
CA ASN A 263 -12.61 42.34 38.79
C ASN A 263 -12.02 42.73 37.44
N ARG A 264 -11.45 41.75 36.74
CA ARG A 264 -10.84 41.95 35.42
C ARG A 264 -11.48 41.02 34.41
N GLY A 265 -12.03 41.61 33.34
CA GLY A 265 -12.44 40.87 32.14
C GLY A 265 -11.51 41.23 31.01
N GLU A 266 -10.93 40.24 30.33
CA GLU A 266 -10.16 40.44 29.11
C GLU A 266 -10.81 39.65 27.96
N GLY A 267 -10.81 40.22 26.77
CA GLY A 267 -11.24 39.56 25.54
C GLY A 267 -10.31 39.94 24.40
N GLU A 268 -9.95 39.00 23.54
CA GLU A 268 -9.15 39.28 22.35
C GLU A 268 -9.67 38.46 21.18
N ALA A 269 -9.94 39.13 20.06
CA ALA A 269 -10.35 38.51 18.81
C ALA A 269 -9.45 39.01 17.68
N GLY A 270 -9.05 38.13 16.76
CA GLY A 270 -8.10 38.49 15.72
C GLY A 270 -7.91 37.47 14.62
N LEU A 271 -7.07 37.86 13.67
CA LEU A 271 -6.62 37.04 12.55
C LEU A 271 -5.10 36.87 12.66
N ARG A 272 -4.59 35.65 12.45
CA ARG A 272 -3.14 35.38 12.39
C ARG A 272 -2.78 34.45 11.24
N ARG A 273 -1.60 34.64 10.66
CA ARG A 273 -1.09 33.80 9.56
C ARG A 273 0.42 33.60 9.68
N ARG A 274 0.86 32.37 9.43
CA ARG A 274 2.27 32.01 9.27
C ARG A 274 2.66 31.97 7.79
N PHE A 275 3.86 32.44 7.47
CA PHE A 275 4.43 32.46 6.13
C PHE A 275 5.51 31.37 5.97
N ALA A 276 5.76 30.99 4.72
CA ALA A 276 6.81 30.02 4.39
C ALA A 276 8.24 30.50 4.74
N THR A 277 8.45 31.79 5.03
CA THR A 277 9.73 32.31 5.56
C THR A 277 9.97 31.97 7.02
N GLY A 278 8.94 31.46 7.73
CA GLY A 278 8.91 31.31 9.18
C GLY A 278 8.29 32.50 9.91
N GLY A 279 8.06 33.63 9.22
CA GLY A 279 7.43 34.80 9.82
C GLY A 279 5.94 34.59 10.11
N GLN A 280 5.43 35.31 11.10
CA GLN A 280 4.03 35.36 11.49
C GLN A 280 3.56 36.82 11.49
N ILE A 281 2.36 37.05 10.97
CA ILE A 281 1.65 38.33 11.09
C ILE A 281 0.32 38.05 11.81
N SER A 282 -0.03 38.89 12.77
CA SER A 282 -1.33 38.87 13.44
C SER A 282 -1.90 40.27 13.60
N LEU A 283 -3.21 40.40 13.39
CA LEU A 283 -4.00 41.58 13.69
C LEU A 283 -5.09 41.17 14.69
N SER A 284 -5.03 41.66 15.91
CA SER A 284 -6.04 41.39 16.94
C SER A 284 -6.52 42.66 17.62
N ASN A 285 -7.78 42.65 18.07
CA ASN A 285 -8.33 43.68 18.94
C ASN A 285 -8.51 43.08 20.33
N ARG A 286 -7.89 43.71 21.33
CA ARG A 286 -8.00 43.34 22.75
C ARG A 286 -8.86 44.36 23.49
N PHE A 287 -9.80 43.84 24.25
CA PHE A 287 -10.63 44.58 25.18
C PHE A 287 -10.25 44.17 26.61
N MET A 288 -10.17 45.12 27.53
CA MET A 288 -10.01 44.85 28.96
C MET A 288 -10.96 45.76 29.74
N THR A 289 -11.84 45.18 30.54
CA THR A 289 -12.60 45.89 31.59
C THR A 289 -11.90 45.67 32.92
N LEU A 290 -11.68 46.76 33.66
CA LEU A 290 -11.05 46.75 34.98
C LEU A 290 -11.91 47.54 35.96
N ASP A 291 -12.24 46.92 37.08
CA ASP A 291 -12.96 47.50 38.20
C ASP A 291 -12.25 47.03 39.47
N ASN A 292 -11.82 47.96 40.33
CA ASN A 292 -11.20 47.60 41.59
C ASN A 292 -11.52 48.60 42.71
N ASN A 293 -11.14 48.27 43.95
CA ASN A 293 -11.41 49.13 45.11
C ASN A 293 -10.32 50.19 45.38
N SER A 294 -9.49 50.54 44.38
CA SER A 294 -8.43 51.55 44.54
C SER A 294 -8.94 52.98 44.32
N GLU A 295 -8.61 53.87 45.26
CA GLU A 295 -8.86 55.32 45.17
C GLU A 295 -7.97 56.03 44.13
N TYR A 296 -7.00 55.33 43.52
CA TYR A 296 -6.11 55.88 42.49
C TYR A 296 -6.46 55.41 41.06
N LEU A 297 -7.50 54.59 40.89
CA LEU A 297 -7.98 54.19 39.57
C LEU A 297 -8.98 55.23 39.07
N GLU A 298 -8.58 56.03 38.07
CA GLU A 298 -9.46 56.98 37.37
C GLU A 298 -9.31 56.82 35.85
N PRO A 299 -10.40 56.59 35.09
CA PRO A 299 -11.76 56.32 35.55
C PRO A 299 -11.90 54.92 36.19
N ASN A 300 -12.90 54.73 37.05
CA ASN A 300 -13.23 53.43 37.64
C ASN A 300 -14.76 53.24 37.68
N PRO A 301 -15.31 52.16 37.09
CA PRO A 301 -14.63 51.14 36.30
C PRO A 301 -14.18 51.68 34.92
N GLN A 302 -13.02 51.22 34.45
CA GLN A 302 -12.49 51.55 33.12
C GLN A 302 -12.66 50.41 32.13
N THR A 303 -12.64 50.76 30.84
CA THR A 303 -12.44 49.81 29.75
C THR A 303 -11.43 50.35 28.76
N THR A 304 -10.48 49.50 28.38
CA THR A 304 -9.55 49.78 27.29
C THR A 304 -9.87 48.92 26.08
N SER A 305 -9.78 49.50 24.88
CA SER A 305 -9.73 48.79 23.61
C SER A 305 -8.32 48.96 23.03
N SER A 306 -7.80 47.97 22.31
CA SER A 306 -6.49 48.07 21.67
C SER A 306 -6.37 47.19 20.44
N LEU A 307 -6.25 47.81 19.28
CA LEU A 307 -5.95 47.15 18.01
C LEU A 307 -4.44 46.99 17.88
N VAL A 308 -3.97 45.75 17.79
CA VAL A 308 -2.57 45.35 17.75
C VAL A 308 -2.27 44.66 16.41
N LEU A 309 -1.37 45.25 15.63
CA LEU A 309 -0.71 44.61 14.50
C LEU A 309 0.68 44.15 14.95
N SER A 310 0.94 42.84 14.93
CA SER A 310 2.22 42.25 15.30
C SER A 310 2.81 41.46 14.15
N VAL A 311 4.13 41.62 13.94
CA VAL A 311 4.94 40.94 12.93
C VAL A 311 6.17 40.36 13.60
N VAL A 312 6.32 39.05 13.58
CA VAL A 312 7.48 38.33 14.11
C VAL A 312 8.13 37.56 12.97
N GLN A 313 9.38 37.86 12.64
CA GLN A 313 10.12 37.18 11.57
C GLN A 313 11.45 36.61 12.10
N PRO A 314 11.55 35.28 12.25
CA PRO A 314 12.81 34.62 12.54
C PRO A 314 13.82 34.86 11.41
N LEU A 315 15.05 35.24 11.76
CA LEU A 315 16.14 35.56 10.82
C LEU A 315 17.20 34.45 10.74
N LEU A 316 17.33 33.63 11.78
CA LEU A 316 18.31 32.53 11.87
C LEU A 316 17.60 31.19 12.08
N LYS A 317 17.60 30.65 13.31
CA LYS A 317 16.81 29.46 13.66
C LYS A 317 15.32 29.71 13.41
N GLY A 318 14.63 28.74 12.81
CA GLY A 318 13.23 28.87 12.40
C GLY A 318 13.01 29.61 11.09
N SER A 319 14.03 30.27 10.53
CA SER A 319 13.92 31.02 9.28
C SER A 319 14.06 30.14 8.04
N GLY A 320 13.50 30.63 6.92
CA GLY A 320 13.82 30.14 5.57
C GLY A 320 12.75 29.21 4.97
N TYR A 321 12.63 29.30 3.65
CA TYR A 321 11.58 28.63 2.86
C TYR A 321 11.59 27.11 2.99
N HIS A 322 12.77 26.47 2.86
CA HIS A 322 12.87 25.01 2.88
C HIS A 322 12.66 24.42 4.27
N TYR A 323 13.15 25.07 5.34
CA TYR A 323 12.91 24.63 6.73
C TYR A 323 11.42 24.61 7.06
N ASN A 324 10.70 25.71 6.82
CA ASN A 324 9.29 25.81 7.17
C ASN A 324 8.42 24.92 6.27
N LYS A 325 8.75 24.75 4.98
CA LYS A 325 8.07 23.80 4.10
C LYS A 325 8.59 22.35 4.17
N ALA A 326 9.47 22.01 5.11
CA ALA A 326 9.99 20.64 5.24
C ALA A 326 8.85 19.61 5.42
N ARG A 327 7.84 19.91 6.24
CA ARG A 327 6.64 19.06 6.40
C ARG A 327 5.90 18.86 5.08
N LEU A 328 5.68 19.94 4.33
CA LEU A 328 5.02 19.89 3.02
C LEU A 328 5.81 19.08 1.98
N LYS A 329 7.14 19.17 1.99
CA LYS A 329 7.99 18.32 1.13
C LYS A 329 7.88 16.85 1.53
N VAL A 330 7.94 16.56 2.83
CA VAL A 330 7.81 15.20 3.36
C VAL A 330 6.45 14.61 2.96
N ALA A 331 5.34 15.32 3.19
CA ALA A 331 4.01 14.87 2.75
C ALA A 331 3.90 14.60 1.24
N LYS A 332 4.56 15.41 0.40
CA LYS A 332 4.62 15.19 -1.05
C LYS A 332 5.43 13.95 -1.44
N ILE A 333 6.50 13.64 -0.70
CA ILE A 333 7.28 12.42 -0.90
C ILE A 333 6.52 11.19 -0.36
N ASP A 334 5.87 11.30 0.80
CA ASP A 334 5.03 10.24 1.39
C ASP A 334 3.86 9.86 0.46
N ALA A 335 3.23 10.82 -0.21
CA ALA A 335 2.20 10.55 -1.21
C ALA A 335 2.77 9.79 -2.43
N GLY A 336 3.94 10.18 -2.95
CA GLY A 336 4.62 9.46 -4.02
C GLY A 336 5.09 8.06 -3.63
N MET A 337 5.48 7.87 -2.36
CA MET A 337 5.80 6.55 -1.80
C MET A 337 4.57 5.65 -1.69
N ALA A 338 3.41 6.19 -1.32
CA ALA A 338 2.15 5.44 -1.29
C ALA A 338 1.68 5.02 -2.69
N ALA A 339 1.91 5.84 -3.71
CA ALA A 339 1.71 5.45 -5.11
C ALA A 339 2.59 4.26 -5.53
N ALA A 340 3.85 4.23 -5.10
CA ALA A 340 4.72 3.06 -5.32
C ALA A 340 4.24 1.82 -4.55
N GLU A 341 3.83 1.97 -3.29
CA GLU A 341 3.26 0.88 -2.49
C GLU A 341 1.96 0.33 -3.11
N TYR A 342 1.12 1.19 -3.70
CA TYR A 342 -0.07 0.80 -4.47
C TYR A 342 0.30 -0.10 -5.66
N VAL A 343 1.28 0.30 -6.48
CA VAL A 343 1.77 -0.52 -7.61
C VAL A 343 2.24 -1.88 -7.11
N ALA A 344 3.05 -1.94 -6.04
CA ALA A 344 3.52 -3.19 -5.48
C ALA A 344 2.38 -4.09 -4.97
N LYS A 345 1.38 -3.54 -4.27
CA LYS A 345 0.18 -4.27 -3.82
C LYS A 345 -0.64 -4.79 -5.00
N LEU A 346 -0.79 -3.99 -6.06
CA LEU A 346 -1.52 -4.35 -7.26
C LEU A 346 -0.86 -5.50 -8.03
N GLU A 347 0.46 -5.44 -8.25
CA GLU A 347 1.21 -6.53 -8.89
C GLU A 347 1.14 -7.84 -8.10
N ASN A 348 1.17 -7.78 -6.76
CA ASN A 348 0.97 -8.95 -5.91
C ASN A 348 -0.44 -9.56 -6.10
N HIS A 349 -1.49 -8.74 -6.05
CA HIS A 349 -2.86 -9.22 -6.23
C HIS A 349 -3.12 -9.81 -7.62
N LEU A 350 -2.60 -9.18 -8.69
CA LEU A 350 -2.71 -9.73 -10.04
C LEU A 350 -1.91 -11.03 -10.23
N LEU A 351 -0.79 -11.22 -9.50
CA LEU A 351 -0.09 -12.50 -9.47
C LEU A 351 -0.90 -13.59 -8.73
N GLU A 352 -1.62 -13.26 -7.66
CA GLU A 352 -2.56 -14.19 -7.01
C GLU A 352 -3.73 -14.57 -7.95
N VAL A 353 -4.27 -13.61 -8.70
CA VAL A 353 -5.29 -13.85 -9.74
C VAL A 353 -4.75 -14.74 -10.87
N ASN A 354 -3.51 -14.51 -11.32
CA ASN A 354 -2.83 -15.37 -12.30
C ASN A 354 -2.74 -16.83 -11.81
N GLN A 355 -2.29 -17.02 -10.57
CA GLN A 355 -2.18 -18.35 -9.95
C GLN A 355 -3.56 -19.03 -9.80
N ALA A 356 -4.61 -18.27 -9.46
CA ALA A 356 -5.97 -18.80 -9.38
C ALA A 356 -6.51 -19.21 -10.75
N TYR A 357 -6.30 -18.39 -11.79
CA TYR A 357 -6.65 -18.73 -13.18
C TYR A 357 -5.97 -20.03 -13.65
N TRP A 358 -4.66 -20.16 -13.43
CA TRP A 358 -3.94 -21.39 -13.77
C TRP A 358 -4.33 -22.58 -12.87
N GLY A 359 -4.83 -22.34 -11.66
CA GLY A 359 -5.46 -23.37 -10.81
C GLY A 359 -6.78 -23.91 -11.37
N VAL A 360 -7.61 -23.06 -11.99
CA VAL A 360 -8.78 -23.50 -12.76
C VAL A 360 -8.35 -24.31 -13.99
N TYR A 361 -7.36 -23.85 -14.76
CA TYR A 361 -6.82 -24.60 -15.89
C TYR A 361 -6.27 -25.98 -15.45
N PHE A 362 -5.47 -26.03 -14.38
CA PHE A 362 -4.91 -27.25 -13.82
C PHE A 362 -5.99 -28.25 -13.42
N SER A 363 -6.97 -27.83 -12.60
CA SER A 363 -8.02 -28.72 -12.09
C SER A 363 -8.87 -29.30 -13.22
N ARG A 364 -9.21 -28.51 -14.24
CA ARG A 364 -9.94 -28.97 -15.44
C ARG A 364 -9.15 -29.99 -16.25
N ALA A 365 -7.88 -29.72 -16.53
CA ALA A 365 -7.00 -30.64 -17.25
C ALA A 365 -6.78 -31.95 -16.47
N ALA A 366 -6.57 -31.87 -15.16
CA ALA A 366 -6.34 -33.01 -14.29
C ALA A 366 -7.61 -33.87 -14.07
N PHE A 367 -8.81 -33.28 -14.18
CA PHE A 367 -10.08 -34.00 -14.26
C PHE A 367 -10.21 -34.78 -15.59
N LEU A 368 -9.87 -34.15 -16.73
CA LEU A 368 -9.91 -34.80 -18.03
C LEU A 368 -8.97 -36.01 -18.13
N LEU A 369 -7.77 -35.89 -17.57
CA LEU A 369 -6.82 -36.99 -17.43
C LEU A 369 -7.42 -38.15 -16.61
N ARG A 370 -7.92 -37.86 -15.40
CA ARG A 370 -8.58 -38.86 -14.53
C ARG A 370 -9.80 -39.51 -15.21
N ARG A 371 -10.59 -38.75 -15.96
CA ARG A 371 -11.73 -39.26 -16.74
C ARG A 371 -11.28 -40.22 -17.84
N SER A 372 -10.21 -39.88 -18.55
CA SER A 372 -9.59 -40.74 -19.56
C SER A 372 -9.08 -42.05 -18.94
N LEU A 373 -8.43 -41.98 -17.78
CA LEU A 373 -7.97 -43.17 -17.05
C LEU A 373 -9.16 -44.05 -16.61
N VAL A 374 -10.24 -43.46 -16.09
CA VAL A 374 -11.44 -44.22 -15.69
C VAL A 374 -12.06 -44.95 -16.89
N SER A 375 -12.15 -44.33 -18.08
CA SER A 375 -12.63 -45.00 -19.31
C SER A 375 -11.77 -46.21 -19.65
N GLN A 376 -10.46 -46.00 -19.81
CA GLN A 376 -9.52 -47.06 -20.20
C GLN A 376 -9.45 -48.20 -19.17
N THR A 377 -9.75 -47.92 -17.90
CA THR A 377 -9.84 -48.96 -16.85
C THR A 377 -11.16 -49.72 -16.93
N ALA A 378 -12.27 -49.05 -17.27
CA ALA A 378 -13.56 -49.70 -17.48
C ALA A 378 -13.51 -50.66 -18.67
N GLU A 379 -12.88 -50.25 -19.77
CA GLU A 379 -12.62 -51.08 -20.96
C GLU A 379 -11.82 -52.35 -20.61
N ILE A 380 -10.80 -52.24 -19.75
CA ILE A 380 -10.03 -53.40 -19.26
C ILE A 380 -10.89 -54.31 -18.38
N VAL A 381 -11.71 -53.76 -17.47
CA VAL A 381 -12.64 -54.55 -16.65
C VAL A 381 -13.66 -55.29 -17.51
N GLU A 382 -14.27 -54.61 -18.49
CA GLU A 382 -15.22 -55.21 -19.44
C GLU A 382 -14.56 -56.34 -20.26
N THR A 383 -13.32 -56.16 -20.69
CA THR A 383 -12.55 -57.20 -21.40
C THR A 383 -12.26 -58.41 -20.51
N LEU A 384 -11.94 -58.21 -19.23
CA LEU A 384 -11.75 -59.29 -18.24
C LEU A 384 -13.07 -60.00 -17.90
N GLU A 385 -14.19 -59.29 -17.89
CA GLU A 385 -15.52 -59.87 -17.67
C GLU A 385 -15.98 -60.70 -18.88
N ALA A 386 -15.65 -60.28 -20.10
CA ALA A 386 -15.91 -61.03 -21.32
C ALA A 386 -15.04 -62.30 -21.46
N ARG A 387 -13.87 -62.35 -20.82
CA ARG A 387 -12.92 -63.47 -20.80
C ARG A 387 -12.76 -64.09 -19.40
N ALA A 388 -13.87 -64.25 -18.69
CA ALA A 388 -13.90 -64.72 -17.30
C ALA A 388 -13.44 -66.20 -17.11
N ASP A 389 -13.26 -66.93 -18.20
CA ASP A 389 -12.66 -68.27 -18.30
C ASP A 389 -11.12 -68.24 -18.40
N GLU A 390 -10.53 -67.16 -18.96
CA GLU A 390 -9.09 -66.93 -19.03
C GLU A 390 -8.53 -66.13 -17.83
N ALA A 391 -9.40 -65.53 -17.01
CA ALA A 391 -9.04 -64.66 -15.89
C ALA A 391 -9.45 -65.24 -14.54
N THR A 392 -8.58 -65.14 -13.53
CA THR A 392 -8.94 -65.57 -12.16
C THR A 392 -9.88 -64.57 -11.48
N ALA A 393 -10.72 -65.05 -10.57
CA ALA A 393 -11.60 -64.20 -9.77
C ALA A 393 -10.84 -63.10 -8.99
N SER A 394 -9.58 -63.36 -8.61
CA SER A 394 -8.71 -62.40 -7.92
C SER A 394 -8.31 -61.23 -8.83
N GLU A 395 -7.95 -61.51 -10.09
CA GLU A 395 -7.58 -60.49 -11.08
C GLU A 395 -8.76 -59.58 -11.42
N LEU A 396 -9.94 -60.16 -11.64
CA LEU A 396 -11.16 -59.38 -11.89
C LEU A 396 -11.55 -58.51 -10.68
N LEU A 397 -11.47 -59.05 -9.45
CA LEU A 397 -11.73 -58.27 -8.23
C LEU A 397 -10.72 -57.13 -8.05
N ARG A 398 -9.43 -57.35 -8.37
CA ARG A 398 -8.40 -56.31 -8.37
C ARG A 398 -8.70 -55.20 -9.37
N ALA A 399 -9.06 -55.55 -10.61
CA ALA A 399 -9.40 -54.57 -11.65
C ALA A 399 -10.67 -53.76 -11.30
N ARG A 400 -11.71 -54.41 -10.75
CA ARG A 400 -12.93 -53.74 -10.24
C ARG A 400 -12.64 -52.80 -9.05
N SER A 401 -11.75 -53.21 -8.15
CA SER A 401 -11.28 -52.37 -7.03
C SER A 401 -10.55 -51.13 -7.57
N GLU A 402 -9.68 -51.31 -8.56
CA GLU A 402 -8.93 -50.23 -9.19
C GLU A 402 -9.84 -49.23 -9.93
N LEU A 403 -10.83 -49.73 -10.69
CA LEU A 403 -11.86 -48.89 -11.32
C LEU A 403 -12.64 -48.07 -10.27
N SER A 404 -12.97 -48.68 -9.13
CA SER A 404 -13.69 -48.02 -8.03
C SER A 404 -12.83 -46.94 -7.34
N ARG A 405 -11.52 -47.22 -7.16
CA ARG A 405 -10.52 -46.25 -6.69
C ARG A 405 -10.42 -45.05 -7.63
N ARG A 406 -10.29 -45.30 -8.94
CA ARG A 406 -10.18 -44.28 -10.00
C ARG A 406 -11.46 -43.44 -10.12
N ARG A 407 -12.65 -44.05 -10.05
CA ARG A 407 -13.95 -43.33 -9.98
C ARG A 407 -14.05 -42.41 -8.76
N THR A 408 -13.63 -42.88 -7.59
CA THR A 408 -13.59 -42.02 -6.38
C THR A 408 -12.61 -40.85 -6.53
N GLY A 409 -11.48 -41.06 -7.22
CA GLY A 409 -10.54 -40.00 -7.58
C GLY A 409 -11.12 -38.97 -8.56
N LEU A 410 -11.94 -39.40 -9.51
CA LEU A 410 -12.62 -38.52 -10.46
C LEU A 410 -13.58 -37.54 -9.76
N ASN A 411 -14.41 -38.04 -8.84
CA ASN A 411 -15.34 -37.20 -8.06
C ASN A 411 -14.59 -36.14 -7.20
N ARG A 412 -13.38 -36.44 -6.73
CA ARG A 412 -12.53 -35.45 -6.03
C ARG A 412 -11.99 -34.38 -6.98
N ALA A 413 -11.60 -34.76 -8.20
CA ALA A 413 -11.13 -33.81 -9.20
C ALA A 413 -12.27 -32.90 -9.70
N GLU A 414 -13.49 -33.42 -9.78
CA GLU A 414 -14.72 -32.66 -10.06
C GLU A 414 -14.92 -31.54 -9.03
N MET A 415 -14.87 -31.86 -7.73
CA MET A 415 -14.93 -30.88 -6.65
C MET A 415 -13.73 -29.92 -6.62
N ALA A 416 -12.55 -30.36 -7.06
CA ALA A 416 -11.36 -29.51 -7.14
C ALA A 416 -11.51 -28.39 -8.18
N ILE A 417 -12.23 -28.63 -9.29
CA ILE A 417 -12.59 -27.57 -10.25
C ILE A 417 -13.43 -26.51 -9.56
N ARG A 418 -14.55 -26.91 -8.92
CA ARG A 418 -15.44 -25.97 -8.22
C ARG A 418 -14.71 -25.11 -7.20
N ASN A 419 -13.86 -25.73 -6.38
CA ASN A 419 -13.05 -24.98 -5.40
C ASN A 419 -12.05 -24.00 -6.04
N ALA A 420 -11.50 -24.32 -7.22
CA ALA A 420 -10.63 -23.42 -7.96
C ALA A 420 -11.41 -22.25 -8.59
N GLU A 421 -12.61 -22.52 -9.13
CA GLU A 421 -13.53 -21.49 -9.64
C GLU A 421 -13.95 -20.52 -8.53
N GLU A 422 -14.34 -21.01 -7.35
CA GLU A 422 -14.69 -20.18 -6.19
C GLU A 422 -13.49 -19.36 -5.66
N LYS A 423 -12.27 -19.92 -5.70
CA LYS A 423 -11.05 -19.14 -5.38
C LYS A 423 -10.86 -18.00 -6.38
N LEU A 424 -11.12 -18.21 -7.68
CA LEU A 424 -11.02 -17.15 -8.67
C LEU A 424 -12.10 -16.07 -8.45
N ARG A 425 -13.36 -16.47 -8.24
CA ARG A 425 -14.47 -15.56 -7.89
C ARG A 425 -14.14 -14.68 -6.69
N SER A 426 -13.53 -15.25 -5.64
CA SER A 426 -13.21 -14.51 -4.41
C SER A 426 -12.08 -13.48 -4.55
N LEU A 427 -11.21 -13.61 -5.55
CA LEU A 427 -10.17 -12.63 -5.87
C LEU A 427 -10.67 -11.54 -6.84
N VAL A 428 -11.49 -11.92 -7.83
CA VAL A 428 -12.01 -10.99 -8.85
C VAL A 428 -13.15 -10.11 -8.28
N ASN A 429 -13.99 -10.67 -7.39
CA ASN A 429 -15.19 -10.04 -6.82
C ASN A 429 -16.18 -9.47 -7.86
N ASP A 430 -16.25 -10.09 -9.05
CA ASP A 430 -17.17 -9.67 -10.10
C ASP A 430 -18.65 -9.85 -9.66
N PRO A 431 -19.49 -8.79 -9.66
CA PRO A 431 -20.91 -8.91 -9.33
C PRO A 431 -21.69 -9.84 -10.26
N ASP A 432 -21.23 -10.03 -11.51
CA ASP A 432 -21.83 -10.97 -12.45
C ASP A 432 -21.50 -12.44 -12.11
N PHE A 433 -20.45 -12.68 -11.29
CA PHE A 433 -19.97 -14.02 -10.91
C PHE A 433 -19.74 -14.14 -9.39
N PRO A 434 -20.81 -13.98 -8.57
CA PRO A 434 -20.69 -14.04 -7.11
C PRO A 434 -20.30 -15.45 -6.64
N ILE A 435 -19.67 -15.51 -5.47
CA ILE A 435 -19.28 -16.77 -4.80
C ILE A 435 -20.53 -17.65 -4.63
N GLY A 436 -20.46 -18.90 -5.11
CA GLY A 436 -21.58 -19.84 -5.10
C GLY A 436 -22.73 -19.51 -6.07
N GLY A 437 -22.59 -18.51 -6.95
CA GLY A 437 -23.61 -18.12 -7.93
C GLY A 437 -23.77 -19.09 -9.13
N GLY A 438 -22.89 -20.07 -9.26
CA GLY A 438 -22.84 -20.99 -10.41
C GLY A 438 -22.11 -20.40 -11.63
N GLY A 439 -22.25 -21.08 -12.78
CA GLY A 439 -21.54 -20.76 -14.01
C GLY A 439 -20.20 -21.50 -14.09
N GLU A 440 -19.79 -21.86 -15.30
CA GLU A 440 -18.53 -22.58 -15.52
C GLU A 440 -17.43 -21.62 -15.98
N PHE A 441 -16.30 -21.56 -15.28
CA PHE A 441 -15.13 -20.83 -15.80
C PHE A 441 -14.34 -21.73 -16.75
N VAL A 442 -14.28 -21.32 -18.02
CA VAL A 442 -13.61 -22.04 -19.10
C VAL A 442 -12.36 -21.24 -19.51
N PRO A 443 -11.15 -21.61 -19.03
CA PRO A 443 -9.92 -20.90 -19.33
C PRO A 443 -9.50 -21.19 -20.78
N VAL A 444 -9.60 -20.19 -21.66
CA VAL A 444 -9.29 -20.34 -23.10
C VAL A 444 -7.87 -19.92 -23.50
N THR A 445 -7.15 -19.20 -22.62
CA THR A 445 -5.74 -18.82 -22.83
C THR A 445 -4.87 -20.07 -22.97
N ALA A 446 -4.12 -20.17 -24.07
CA ALA A 446 -3.17 -21.26 -24.27
C ALA A 446 -1.92 -21.08 -23.39
N PRO A 447 -1.39 -22.14 -22.76
CA PRO A 447 -0.15 -22.05 -22.00
C PRO A 447 1.06 -21.82 -22.92
N ILE A 448 2.00 -21.03 -22.47
CA ILE A 448 3.32 -20.88 -23.09
C ILE A 448 4.10 -22.18 -22.84
N LEU A 449 4.67 -22.76 -23.90
CA LEU A 449 5.55 -23.95 -23.85
C LEU A 449 6.95 -23.69 -24.46
N SER A 450 7.13 -22.56 -25.15
CA SER A 450 8.38 -22.18 -25.81
C SER A 450 9.43 -21.67 -24.82
N ALA A 451 10.72 -21.87 -25.12
CA ALA A 451 11.83 -21.36 -24.33
C ALA A 451 11.72 -19.84 -24.04
N PRO A 452 12.11 -19.39 -22.82
CA PRO A 452 12.11 -17.97 -22.49
C PRO A 452 13.17 -17.23 -23.33
N ARG A 453 12.80 -16.05 -23.84
CA ARG A 453 13.68 -15.20 -24.67
C ARG A 453 14.55 -14.22 -23.89
N GLN A 454 14.31 -14.10 -22.57
CA GLN A 454 14.94 -13.11 -21.71
C GLN A 454 16.31 -13.58 -21.22
N THR A 455 17.18 -12.65 -20.85
CA THR A 455 18.47 -12.93 -20.20
C THR A 455 18.45 -12.48 -18.75
N VAL A 456 19.30 -13.06 -17.91
CA VAL A 456 19.35 -12.67 -16.48
C VAL A 456 19.78 -11.22 -16.32
N HIS A 457 20.73 -10.77 -17.14
CA HIS A 457 21.16 -9.37 -17.18
C HIS A 457 19.98 -8.45 -17.52
N GLY A 458 19.15 -8.80 -18.52
CA GLY A 458 17.95 -8.04 -18.87
C GLY A 458 16.96 -7.96 -17.69
N ALA A 459 16.66 -9.11 -17.08
CA ALA A 459 15.74 -9.17 -15.93
C ALA A 459 16.26 -8.37 -14.72
N ALA A 460 17.56 -8.45 -14.41
CA ALA A 460 18.18 -7.70 -13.32
C ALA A 460 18.23 -6.18 -13.59
N MET A 461 18.48 -5.77 -14.84
CA MET A 461 18.45 -4.36 -15.23
C MET A 461 17.03 -3.80 -15.15
N GLU A 462 16.05 -4.48 -15.74
CA GLU A 462 14.64 -4.07 -15.67
C GLU A 462 14.14 -3.98 -14.22
N ALA A 463 14.58 -4.89 -13.34
CA ALA A 463 14.26 -4.85 -11.91
C ALA A 463 14.81 -3.60 -11.20
N VAL A 464 16.05 -3.17 -11.48
CA VAL A 464 16.64 -1.95 -10.88
C VAL A 464 15.93 -0.67 -11.38
N ASP A 465 15.40 -0.70 -12.59
CA ASP A 465 14.79 0.48 -13.22
C ASP A 465 13.28 0.65 -12.91
N ASN A 466 12.55 -0.46 -12.72
CA ASN A 466 11.08 -0.42 -12.66
C ASN A 466 10.48 -0.82 -11.31
N ARG A 467 11.23 -1.44 -10.37
CA ARG A 467 10.64 -1.94 -9.12
C ARG A 467 10.11 -0.82 -8.21
N PRO A 468 8.84 -0.87 -7.79
CA PRO A 468 8.25 0.17 -6.94
C PRO A 468 8.93 0.32 -5.57
N GLU A 469 9.46 -0.77 -5.00
CA GLU A 469 10.12 -0.78 -3.68
C GLU A 469 11.42 0.06 -3.67
N ILE A 470 12.05 0.26 -4.84
CA ILE A 470 13.21 1.15 -5.02
C ILE A 470 12.77 2.61 -4.84
N ALA A 471 11.71 3.01 -5.53
CA ALA A 471 11.19 4.37 -5.44
C ALA A 471 10.66 4.70 -4.04
N TYR A 472 10.01 3.74 -3.38
CA TYR A 472 9.64 3.84 -1.97
C TYR A 472 10.88 4.10 -1.08
N SER A 473 11.95 3.31 -1.27
CA SER A 473 13.19 3.41 -0.48
C SER A 473 13.96 4.72 -0.75
N PHE A 474 13.99 5.20 -2.00
CA PHE A 474 14.52 6.52 -2.36
C PHE A 474 13.67 7.67 -1.79
N GLY A 475 12.35 7.50 -1.67
CA GLY A 475 11.47 8.45 -0.98
C GLY A 475 11.84 8.60 0.49
N GLN A 476 11.98 7.48 1.20
CA GLN A 476 12.45 7.47 2.60
C GLN A 476 13.82 8.15 2.76
N LEU A 477 14.76 7.91 1.84
CA LEU A 477 16.08 8.57 1.81
C LEU A 477 15.96 10.10 1.65
N ARG A 478 15.10 10.58 0.75
CA ARG A 478 14.82 12.01 0.55
C ARG A 478 14.21 12.64 1.81
N ILE A 479 13.31 11.94 2.50
CA ILE A 479 12.73 12.38 3.78
C ILE A 479 13.82 12.52 4.85
N SER A 480 14.69 11.52 5.01
CA SER A 480 15.82 11.59 5.96
C SER A 480 16.79 12.72 5.64
N ALA A 481 17.07 13.00 4.37
CA ALA A 481 17.91 14.13 3.96
C ALA A 481 17.28 15.50 4.30
N ILE A 482 15.97 15.68 4.05
CA ILE A 482 15.23 16.89 4.45
C ILE A 482 15.26 17.07 5.97
N ARG A 483 15.03 16.00 6.75
CA ARG A 483 15.10 16.05 8.22
C ARG A 483 16.51 16.41 8.70
N ASN A 484 17.55 15.81 8.13
CA ASN A 484 18.95 16.11 8.42
C ASN A 484 19.31 17.58 8.17
N GLN A 485 18.82 18.21 7.10
CA GLN A 485 19.02 19.64 6.88
C GLN A 485 18.18 20.51 7.83
N ALA A 486 16.94 20.11 8.12
CA ALA A 486 16.09 20.85 9.05
C ALA A 486 16.71 20.93 10.45
N GLY A 487 17.34 19.84 10.93
CA GLY A 487 18.10 19.84 12.17
C GLY A 487 19.32 20.80 12.15
N LYS A 488 20.00 20.99 11.01
CA LYS A 488 21.09 21.98 10.87
C LYS A 488 20.57 23.41 11.14
N ASN A 489 19.31 23.71 10.81
CA ASN A 489 18.67 24.99 11.16
C ASN A 489 18.34 25.09 12.65
N GLU A 490 17.90 24.00 13.30
CA GLU A 490 17.63 23.98 14.75
C GLU A 490 18.85 24.25 15.64
N MET A 491 20.07 24.01 15.12
CA MET A 491 21.34 24.30 15.79
C MET A 491 21.72 25.78 15.79
N LEU A 492 21.12 26.61 14.93
CA LEU A 492 21.44 28.03 14.81
C LEU A 492 21.01 28.82 16.06
N PRO A 493 21.60 30.02 16.29
CA PRO A 493 21.04 30.98 17.24
C PRO A 493 19.60 31.33 16.88
N GLN A 494 18.78 31.61 17.88
CA GLN A 494 17.51 32.30 17.66
C GLN A 494 17.79 33.79 17.55
N LEU A 495 17.32 34.39 16.46
CA LEU A 495 17.35 35.83 16.22
C LEU A 495 16.06 36.18 15.50
N ASP A 496 15.16 36.86 16.20
CA ASP A 496 13.84 37.21 15.69
C ASP A 496 13.74 38.74 15.55
N LEU A 497 13.30 39.22 14.39
CA LEU A 497 12.82 40.58 14.21
C LEU A 497 11.38 40.65 14.73
N MET A 498 11.11 41.62 15.59
CA MET A 498 9.77 41.89 16.12
C MET A 498 9.39 43.33 15.78
N ALA A 499 8.20 43.50 15.19
CA ALA A 499 7.59 44.80 14.98
C ALA A 499 6.12 44.74 15.46
N GLU A 500 5.75 45.67 16.32
CA GLU A 500 4.38 45.81 16.82
C GLU A 500 3.91 47.25 16.61
N SER A 501 2.65 47.42 16.20
CA SER A 501 1.95 48.70 16.24
C SER A 501 0.63 48.51 16.97
N ARG A 502 0.37 49.40 17.93
CA ARG A 502 -0.80 49.36 18.81
C ARG A 502 -1.46 50.72 18.84
N LEU A 503 -2.72 50.75 18.41
CA LEU A 503 -3.67 51.78 18.79
C LEU A 503 -4.30 51.36 20.13
N ALA A 504 -4.51 52.30 21.04
CA ALA A 504 -5.15 52.05 22.33
C ALA A 504 -6.08 53.22 22.67
N GLY A 505 -7.23 52.90 23.25
CA GLY A 505 -8.19 53.87 23.76
C GLY A 505 -8.79 53.43 25.09
N LEU A 506 -9.33 54.39 25.82
CA LEU A 506 -9.80 54.27 27.20
C LEU A 506 -11.14 54.99 27.38
N ASP A 507 -12.11 54.34 28.01
CA ASP A 507 -13.37 54.97 28.41
C ASP A 507 -13.83 54.49 29.80
N ALA A 508 -14.67 55.30 30.43
CA ALA A 508 -15.26 55.05 31.74
C ALA A 508 -16.49 54.12 31.66
N ASN A 509 -17.02 53.74 32.83
CA ASN A 509 -18.32 53.06 32.96
C ASN A 509 -18.46 51.76 32.16
N ARG A 510 -17.36 51.01 32.00
CA ARG A 510 -17.28 49.76 31.23
C ARG A 510 -17.71 49.86 29.75
N ARG A 511 -17.61 51.05 29.15
CA ARG A 511 -18.06 51.32 27.78
C ARG A 511 -17.04 50.90 26.73
N VAL A 512 -17.23 49.69 26.17
CA VAL A 512 -16.41 49.16 25.06
C VAL A 512 -16.45 50.05 23.80
N SER A 513 -17.60 50.63 23.46
CA SER A 513 -17.75 51.46 22.25
C SER A 513 -16.95 52.76 22.32
N GLY A 514 -17.05 53.52 23.41
CA GLY A 514 -16.28 54.76 23.52
C GLY A 514 -14.77 54.53 23.67
N ALA A 515 -14.36 53.40 24.26
CA ALA A 515 -12.94 53.00 24.28
C ALA A 515 -12.42 52.65 22.86
N TYR A 516 -13.31 52.19 21.97
CA TYR A 516 -13.00 51.94 20.56
C TYR A 516 -13.00 53.23 19.73
N ASP A 517 -13.94 54.15 19.98
CA ASP A 517 -13.99 55.47 19.33
C ASP A 517 -12.76 56.31 19.70
N ASP A 518 -12.38 56.32 20.98
CA ASP A 518 -11.15 56.96 21.48
C ASP A 518 -9.90 56.35 20.80
N MET A 519 -9.81 55.02 20.75
CA MET A 519 -8.69 54.29 20.14
C MET A 519 -8.42 54.71 18.68
N LEU A 520 -9.46 55.04 17.91
CA LEU A 520 -9.33 55.50 16.52
C LEU A 520 -8.89 56.98 16.39
N SER A 521 -8.98 57.75 17.47
CA SER A 521 -8.58 59.15 17.54
C SER A 521 -7.14 59.36 18.06
N GLN A 522 -6.57 58.36 18.75
CA GLN A 522 -5.21 58.40 19.31
C GLN A 522 -4.13 58.06 18.27
N GLU A 523 -2.90 58.52 18.50
CA GLU A 523 -1.74 58.13 17.69
C GLU A 523 -1.33 56.68 17.93
N ALA A 524 -0.88 55.99 16.87
CA ALA A 524 -0.40 54.61 16.97
C ALA A 524 0.95 54.56 17.69
N SER A 525 1.00 53.91 18.85
CA SER A 525 2.25 53.46 19.43
C SER A 525 2.88 52.38 18.54
N TRP A 526 4.20 52.34 18.44
CA TRP A 526 4.91 51.33 17.67
C TRP A 526 6.26 50.98 18.30
N MET A 527 6.68 49.74 18.10
CA MET A 527 7.95 49.20 18.56
C MET A 527 8.57 48.34 17.47
N VAL A 528 9.88 48.49 17.24
CA VAL A 528 10.67 47.56 16.42
C VAL A 528 11.89 47.15 17.23
N GLY A 529 12.14 45.84 17.33
CA GLY A 529 13.20 45.28 18.13
C GLY A 529 13.70 43.94 17.60
N PHE A 530 14.78 43.45 18.19
CA PHE A 530 15.34 42.14 17.90
C PHE A 530 15.48 41.34 19.19
N GLN A 531 15.03 40.08 19.18
CA GLN A 531 15.28 39.13 20.27
C GLN A 531 16.36 38.14 19.85
N PHE A 532 17.45 38.06 20.62
CA PHE A 532 18.54 37.10 20.40
C PHE A 532 18.61 36.11 21.56
N SER A 533 18.76 34.81 21.24
CA SER A 533 18.97 33.75 22.23
C SER A 533 19.87 32.66 21.68
N GLN A 534 20.95 32.36 22.40
CA GLN A 534 21.92 31.32 22.08
C GLN A 534 22.23 30.47 23.33
N PRO A 535 21.83 29.19 23.38
CA PRO A 535 22.36 28.26 24.37
C PRO A 535 23.83 27.96 24.06
N PHE A 536 24.75 28.19 24.98
CA PHE A 536 26.20 27.98 24.74
C PHE A 536 26.56 26.50 24.55
N GLU A 537 26.08 25.62 25.43
CA GLU A 537 26.33 24.19 25.32
C GLU A 537 25.54 23.56 24.16
N ASN A 538 24.25 23.89 24.05
CA ASN A 538 23.32 23.40 23.02
C ASN A 538 23.31 21.86 22.82
N ASN A 539 23.65 21.09 23.86
CA ASN A 539 23.86 19.64 23.79
C ASN A 539 22.66 18.91 23.16
N ALA A 540 21.43 19.28 23.55
CA ALA A 540 20.22 18.68 23.01
C ALA A 540 20.06 18.85 21.48
N ALA A 541 20.39 20.03 20.92
CA ALA A 541 20.31 20.24 19.46
C ALA A 541 21.47 19.55 18.73
N LYS A 542 22.68 19.55 19.32
CA LYS A 542 23.84 18.81 18.79
C LYS A 542 23.53 17.30 18.68
N SER A 543 23.04 16.68 19.76
CA SER A 543 22.66 15.26 19.76
C SER A 543 21.47 14.95 18.86
N ARG A 544 20.48 15.85 18.72
CA ARG A 544 19.42 15.68 17.71
C ARG A 544 19.97 15.70 16.29
N GLN A 545 20.88 16.62 15.96
CA GLN A 545 21.50 16.67 14.63
C GLN A 545 22.37 15.44 14.36
N GLU A 546 23.13 14.98 15.36
CA GLU A 546 23.92 13.77 15.25
C GLU A 546 23.04 12.54 15.00
N ARG A 547 21.92 12.41 15.72
CA ARG A 547 20.93 11.36 15.48
C ARG A 547 20.38 11.42 14.05
N LEU A 548 19.99 12.60 13.56
CA LEU A 548 19.49 12.79 12.19
C LEU A 548 20.53 12.44 11.11
N LYS A 549 21.82 12.66 11.39
CA LYS A 549 22.91 12.23 10.51
C LYS A 549 23.03 10.70 10.47
N TYR A 550 22.90 10.02 11.62
CA TYR A 550 22.88 8.56 11.66
C TYR A 550 21.60 7.97 11.03
N GLU A 551 20.44 8.60 11.19
CA GLU A 551 19.19 8.23 10.50
C GLU A 551 19.35 8.31 8.97
N LEU A 552 20.06 9.32 8.44
CA LEU A 552 20.36 9.44 7.02
C LEU A 552 21.31 8.33 6.54
N LEU A 553 22.38 8.02 7.27
CA LEU A 553 23.31 6.93 6.92
C LEU A 553 22.63 5.55 6.99
N GLN A 554 21.81 5.32 8.03
CA GLN A 554 20.99 4.12 8.17
C GLN A 554 20.04 3.96 6.97
N GLN A 555 19.45 5.06 6.49
CA GLN A 555 18.58 5.01 5.33
C GLN A 555 19.36 4.78 4.03
N GLU A 556 20.59 5.31 3.89
CA GLU A 556 21.47 5.00 2.74
C GLU A 556 21.75 3.48 2.65
N ASP A 557 22.08 2.84 3.77
CA ASP A 557 22.31 1.39 3.82
C ASP A 557 21.01 0.56 3.72
N SER A 558 19.87 1.09 4.16
CA SER A 558 18.56 0.48 3.94
C SER A 558 18.17 0.43 2.45
N VAL A 559 18.48 1.50 1.69
CA VAL A 559 18.32 1.51 0.22
C VAL A 559 19.21 0.44 -0.42
N ARG A 560 20.49 0.34 -0.04
CA ARG A 560 21.40 -0.72 -0.52
C ARG A 560 20.85 -2.12 -0.23
N SER A 561 20.39 -2.37 0.99
CA SER A 561 19.80 -3.65 1.37
C SER A 561 18.55 -4.00 0.56
N THR A 562 17.74 -2.99 0.18
CA THR A 562 16.57 -3.21 -0.69
C THR A 562 16.99 -3.53 -2.13
N MET A 563 17.98 -2.81 -2.67
CA MET A 563 18.55 -3.09 -3.99
C MET A 563 19.19 -4.48 -4.08
N ASP A 564 19.96 -4.88 -3.06
CA ASP A 564 20.58 -6.22 -3.00
C ASP A 564 19.51 -7.33 -2.98
N LYS A 565 18.39 -7.14 -2.27
CA LYS A 565 17.26 -8.08 -2.26
C LYS A 565 16.57 -8.17 -3.62
N ILE A 566 16.35 -7.04 -4.30
CA ILE A 566 15.71 -7.00 -5.62
C ILE A 566 16.59 -7.65 -6.70
N LEU A 567 17.90 -7.42 -6.66
CA LEU A 567 18.84 -8.13 -7.51
C LEU A 567 18.86 -9.64 -7.22
N LEU A 568 18.86 -10.04 -5.96
CA LEU A 568 18.79 -11.45 -5.58
C LEU A 568 17.49 -12.09 -6.08
N GLU A 569 16.34 -11.45 -5.86
CA GLU A 569 15.02 -11.94 -6.25
C GLU A 569 14.92 -12.08 -7.78
N SER A 570 15.28 -11.05 -8.56
CA SER A 570 15.26 -11.11 -10.03
C SER A 570 16.17 -12.22 -10.60
N VAL A 571 17.37 -12.40 -10.05
CA VAL A 571 18.29 -13.47 -10.47
C VAL A 571 17.78 -14.86 -10.05
N VAL A 572 17.20 -15.00 -8.86
CA VAL A 572 16.63 -16.27 -8.37
C VAL A 572 15.38 -16.64 -9.16
N THR A 573 14.42 -15.73 -9.34
CA THR A 573 13.21 -16.00 -10.12
C THR A 573 13.51 -16.29 -11.59
N PHE A 574 14.55 -15.68 -12.19
CA PHE A 574 15.04 -16.10 -13.50
C PHE A 574 15.60 -17.54 -13.50
N ARG A 575 16.41 -17.91 -12.50
CA ARG A 575 16.92 -19.28 -12.34
C ARG A 575 15.78 -20.29 -12.15
N GLU A 576 14.75 -19.92 -11.40
CA GLU A 576 13.54 -20.73 -11.19
C GLU A 576 12.80 -20.93 -12.50
N LEU A 577 12.54 -19.88 -13.29
CA LEU A 577 11.93 -19.98 -14.62
C LEU A 577 12.71 -20.93 -15.54
N MET A 578 14.05 -20.82 -15.56
CA MET A 578 14.93 -21.70 -16.33
C MET A 578 14.96 -23.14 -15.79
N THR A 579 14.70 -23.35 -14.50
CA THR A 579 14.65 -24.68 -13.89
C THR A 579 13.32 -25.36 -14.23
N VAL A 580 12.21 -24.66 -14.00
CA VAL A 580 10.86 -25.15 -14.35
C VAL A 580 10.71 -25.40 -15.86
N TYR A 581 11.37 -24.61 -16.71
CA TYR A 581 11.45 -24.91 -18.15
C TYR A 581 12.20 -26.22 -18.45
N ARG A 582 13.30 -26.53 -17.75
CA ARG A 582 14.00 -27.81 -17.91
C ARG A 582 13.14 -28.98 -17.40
N ASP A 583 12.43 -28.80 -16.30
CA ASP A 583 11.48 -29.79 -15.78
C ASP A 583 10.36 -30.06 -16.79
N LEU A 584 9.84 -29.01 -17.44
CA LEU A 584 8.87 -29.13 -18.54
C LEU A 584 9.43 -29.98 -19.71
N GLN A 585 10.68 -29.74 -20.12
CA GLN A 585 11.34 -30.54 -21.16
C GLN A 585 11.59 -32.01 -20.73
N GLY A 586 11.97 -32.24 -19.47
CA GLY A 586 12.17 -33.59 -18.93
C GLY A 586 10.87 -34.38 -18.85
N ASN A 587 9.81 -33.76 -18.31
CA ASN A 587 8.50 -34.38 -18.19
C ASN A 587 7.83 -34.60 -19.56
N TYR A 588 8.10 -33.75 -20.55
CA TYR A 588 7.74 -33.99 -21.95
C TYR A 588 8.35 -35.29 -22.49
N GLN A 589 9.65 -35.53 -22.27
CA GLN A 589 10.31 -36.79 -22.66
C GLN A 589 9.77 -38.01 -21.91
N GLN A 590 9.41 -37.85 -20.64
CA GLN A 590 8.78 -38.90 -19.85
C GLN A 590 7.39 -39.29 -20.41
N VAL A 591 6.58 -38.30 -20.83
CA VAL A 591 5.28 -38.54 -21.50
C VAL A 591 5.47 -39.27 -22.82
N LEU A 592 6.41 -38.87 -23.68
CA LEU A 592 6.66 -39.60 -24.93
C LEU A 592 7.07 -41.06 -24.66
N SER A 593 7.97 -41.28 -23.71
CA SER A 593 8.49 -42.62 -23.38
C SER A 593 7.38 -43.54 -22.84
N THR A 594 6.52 -43.03 -21.95
CA THR A 594 5.41 -43.79 -21.36
C THR A 594 4.25 -44.01 -22.33
N ARG A 595 4.02 -43.09 -23.29
CA ARG A 595 3.07 -43.29 -24.39
C ARG A 595 3.51 -44.40 -25.34
N GLU A 596 4.79 -44.45 -25.71
CA GLU A 596 5.31 -45.53 -26.56
C GLU A 596 5.36 -46.88 -25.83
N GLU A 597 5.67 -46.90 -24.52
CA GLU A 597 5.52 -48.11 -23.68
C GLU A 597 4.07 -48.63 -23.72
N LEU A 598 3.09 -47.74 -23.50
CA LEU A 598 1.67 -48.08 -23.52
C LEU A 598 1.19 -48.54 -24.91
N ARG A 599 1.65 -47.92 -25.99
CA ARG A 599 1.37 -48.37 -27.37
C ARG A 599 1.91 -49.78 -27.59
N GLY A 600 3.19 -50.02 -27.31
CA GLY A 600 3.83 -51.32 -27.53
C GLY A 600 3.27 -52.45 -26.67
N LEU A 601 2.72 -52.14 -25.49
CA LEU A 601 1.98 -53.12 -24.67
C LEU A 601 0.57 -53.39 -25.19
N ARG A 602 -0.12 -52.38 -25.75
CA ARG A 602 -1.43 -52.55 -26.40
C ARG A 602 -1.35 -53.38 -27.67
N GLU A 603 -0.39 -53.10 -28.55
CA GLU A 603 -0.17 -53.87 -29.79
C GLU A 603 0.11 -55.37 -29.51
N ARG A 604 0.61 -55.71 -28.32
CA ARG A 604 0.82 -57.10 -27.87
C ARG A 604 -0.43 -57.77 -27.28
N LEU A 605 -1.56 -57.08 -27.12
CA LEU A 605 -2.82 -57.71 -26.70
C LEU A 605 -3.43 -58.52 -27.85
N ASP A 606 -3.35 -57.99 -29.07
CA ASP A 606 -4.00 -58.57 -30.26
C ASP A 606 -3.17 -59.66 -30.96
N VAL A 607 -1.92 -59.87 -30.54
CA VAL A 607 -1.07 -60.96 -31.03
C VAL A 607 -1.35 -62.22 -30.22
N ASP A 608 -1.88 -63.25 -30.86
CA ASP A 608 -1.82 -64.62 -30.34
C ASP A 608 -0.36 -65.05 -30.30
N SER A 609 0.14 -65.31 -29.10
CA SER A 609 1.51 -65.78 -28.87
C SER A 609 1.46 -67.12 -28.16
N ASP A 610 2.24 -68.10 -28.64
CA ASP A 610 2.48 -69.41 -28.00
C ASP A 610 3.17 -69.32 -26.61
N ASN A 611 3.24 -68.13 -26.01
CA ASN A 611 3.87 -67.89 -24.71
C ASN A 611 2.90 -68.18 -23.55
N GLU A 612 3.46 -68.66 -22.44
CA GLU A 612 2.77 -69.06 -21.19
C GLU A 612 2.05 -67.92 -20.43
N GLN A 613 1.88 -66.73 -21.02
CA GLN A 613 1.29 -65.56 -20.35
C GLN A 613 -0.21 -65.40 -20.65
N THR A 614 -1.02 -65.43 -19.60
CA THR A 614 -2.47 -65.23 -19.71
C THR A 614 -2.83 -63.84 -20.25
N VAL A 615 -4.01 -63.71 -20.87
CA VAL A 615 -4.55 -62.41 -21.29
C VAL A 615 -4.76 -61.49 -20.09
N ALA A 616 -5.17 -62.04 -18.95
CA ALA A 616 -5.27 -61.30 -17.69
C ALA A 616 -3.93 -60.67 -17.25
N TYR A 617 -2.81 -61.40 -17.36
CA TYR A 617 -1.47 -60.88 -17.08
C TYR A 617 -1.07 -59.75 -18.05
N ARG A 618 -1.35 -59.91 -19.35
CA ARG A 618 -1.09 -58.86 -20.36
C ARG A 618 -1.92 -57.60 -20.09
N LEU A 619 -3.21 -57.74 -19.77
CA LEU A 619 -4.09 -56.63 -19.40
C LEU A 619 -3.65 -55.94 -18.10
N GLN A 620 -3.13 -56.68 -17.12
CA GLN A 620 -2.56 -56.08 -15.92
C GLN A 620 -1.32 -55.22 -16.25
N ASN A 621 -0.40 -55.71 -17.10
CA ASN A 621 0.75 -54.92 -17.54
C ASN A 621 0.34 -53.62 -18.25
N VAL A 622 -0.73 -53.66 -19.06
CA VAL A 622 -1.33 -52.46 -19.68
C VAL A 622 -1.96 -51.54 -18.63
N MET A 623 -2.65 -52.07 -17.62
CA MET A 623 -3.22 -51.28 -16.52
C MET A 623 -2.15 -50.59 -15.66
N ASP A 624 -1.03 -51.26 -15.40
CA ASP A 624 0.11 -50.73 -14.66
C ASP A 624 0.86 -49.68 -15.51
N ALA A 625 0.97 -49.87 -16.84
CA ALA A 625 1.53 -48.88 -17.77
C ALA A 625 0.61 -47.65 -17.96
N LEU A 626 -0.72 -47.82 -17.94
CA LEU A 626 -1.68 -46.73 -17.91
C LEU A 626 -1.49 -45.84 -16.67
N GLU A 627 -1.21 -46.42 -15.51
CA GLU A 627 -0.92 -45.66 -14.28
C GLU A 627 0.40 -44.88 -14.41
N ARG A 628 1.45 -45.50 -14.98
CA ARG A 628 2.73 -44.80 -15.27
C ARG A 628 2.54 -43.63 -16.25
N ASN A 629 1.83 -43.83 -17.36
CA ASN A 629 1.56 -42.80 -18.35
C ASN A 629 0.70 -41.66 -17.76
N GLN A 630 -0.33 -41.98 -16.98
CA GLN A 630 -1.15 -40.99 -16.28
C GLN A 630 -0.32 -40.11 -15.34
N LEU A 631 0.57 -40.72 -14.55
CA LEU A 631 1.44 -39.98 -13.63
C LEU A 631 2.43 -39.07 -14.39
N ALA A 632 2.96 -39.55 -15.52
CA ALA A 632 3.81 -38.73 -16.40
C ALA A 632 3.04 -37.54 -17.01
N GLU A 633 1.81 -37.76 -17.50
CA GLU A 633 0.97 -36.70 -18.07
C GLU A 633 0.51 -35.68 -17.01
N GLU A 634 0.19 -36.11 -15.79
CA GLU A 634 -0.14 -35.21 -14.69
C GLU A 634 1.09 -34.41 -14.24
N GLN A 635 2.27 -35.01 -14.17
CA GLN A 635 3.51 -34.31 -13.83
C GLN A 635 3.92 -33.31 -14.94
N PHE A 636 3.71 -33.64 -16.22
CA PHE A 636 3.89 -32.69 -17.32
C PHE A 636 2.90 -31.52 -17.22
N LEU A 637 1.61 -31.78 -16.91
CA LEU A 637 0.61 -30.73 -16.65
C LEU A 637 1.02 -29.80 -15.49
N VAL A 638 1.55 -30.35 -14.39
CA VAL A 638 2.12 -29.55 -13.29
C VAL A 638 3.23 -28.64 -13.79
N SER A 639 4.18 -29.15 -14.57
CA SER A 639 5.24 -28.32 -15.17
C SER A 639 4.71 -27.24 -16.12
N VAL A 640 3.69 -27.53 -16.95
CA VAL A 640 3.07 -26.54 -17.85
C VAL A 640 2.53 -25.36 -17.04
N VAL A 641 1.73 -25.64 -16.01
CA VAL A 641 1.13 -24.63 -15.14
C VAL A 641 2.18 -23.86 -14.35
N THR A 642 3.16 -24.57 -13.78
CA THR A 642 4.22 -23.96 -12.98
C THR A 642 5.10 -23.05 -13.83
N TYR A 643 5.37 -23.41 -15.09
CA TYR A 643 6.15 -22.59 -16.02
C TYR A 643 5.43 -21.26 -16.36
N ASN A 644 4.11 -21.31 -16.58
CA ASN A 644 3.31 -20.13 -16.87
C ASN A 644 3.17 -19.19 -15.65
N ILE A 645 3.06 -19.75 -14.43
CA ILE A 645 3.12 -18.98 -13.19
C ILE A 645 4.51 -18.38 -12.99
N ALA A 646 5.59 -19.14 -13.21
CA ALA A 646 6.97 -18.65 -13.08
C ALA A 646 7.28 -17.51 -14.06
N PHE A 647 6.69 -17.52 -15.26
CA PHE A 647 6.80 -16.42 -16.21
C PHE A 647 6.15 -15.13 -15.67
N ALA A 648 4.94 -15.23 -15.12
CA ALA A 648 4.25 -14.11 -14.47
C ALA A 648 5.01 -13.61 -13.23
N SER A 649 5.57 -14.52 -12.43
CA SER A 649 6.46 -14.17 -11.31
C SER A 649 7.72 -13.44 -11.76
N LEU A 650 8.31 -13.77 -12.92
CA LEU A 650 9.47 -13.05 -13.44
C LEU A 650 9.12 -11.62 -13.85
N GLU A 651 7.99 -11.39 -14.52
CA GLU A 651 7.56 -10.02 -14.88
C GLU A 651 7.28 -9.16 -13.64
N LYS A 652 6.71 -9.74 -12.58
CA LYS A 652 6.66 -9.07 -11.27
C LYS A 652 8.06 -8.86 -10.71
N ALA A 653 8.95 -9.86 -10.78
CA ALA A 653 10.29 -9.76 -10.22
C ALA A 653 11.13 -8.63 -10.87
N LYS A 654 10.76 -8.24 -12.09
CA LYS A 654 11.30 -7.12 -12.87
C LYS A 654 10.58 -5.77 -12.67
N GLY A 655 9.42 -5.73 -12.01
CA GLY A 655 8.56 -4.52 -11.95
C GLY A 655 7.92 -4.14 -13.28
N THR A 656 7.81 -5.08 -14.22
CA THR A 656 7.25 -4.89 -15.56
C THR A 656 5.86 -5.51 -15.71
N PHE A 657 5.29 -6.08 -14.65
CA PHE A 657 4.04 -6.84 -14.71
C PHE A 657 2.88 -6.00 -15.26
N LEU A 658 2.65 -4.80 -14.71
CA LEU A 658 1.56 -3.93 -15.20
C LEU A 658 1.78 -3.48 -16.66
N LYS A 659 3.03 -3.18 -17.04
CA LYS A 659 3.40 -2.78 -18.41
C LYS A 659 3.13 -3.88 -19.43
N VAL A 660 3.43 -5.14 -19.08
CA VAL A 660 3.20 -6.32 -19.94
C VAL A 660 1.71 -6.62 -20.10
N GLN A 661 0.89 -6.29 -19.11
CA GLN A 661 -0.57 -6.43 -19.16
C GLN A 661 -1.30 -5.17 -19.70
N ASP A 662 -0.55 -4.15 -20.15
CA ASP A 662 -1.07 -2.86 -20.65
C ASP A 662 -2.08 -2.20 -19.68
N VAL A 663 -1.74 -2.22 -18.39
CA VAL A 663 -2.54 -1.66 -17.29
C VAL A 663 -2.09 -0.25 -16.96
N ASP A 664 -2.97 0.71 -17.24
CA ASP A 664 -2.86 2.11 -16.83
C ASP A 664 -3.45 2.32 -15.42
N ILE A 665 -3.08 3.44 -14.79
CA ILE A 665 -3.67 3.90 -13.51
C ILE A 665 -4.22 5.31 -13.71
N GLU A 666 -5.55 5.44 -13.72
CA GLU A 666 -6.25 6.70 -13.96
C GLU A 666 -6.97 7.23 -12.71
N ARG A 667 -7.13 8.55 -12.61
CA ARG A 667 -8.07 9.16 -11.65
C ARG A 667 -9.46 9.20 -12.28
N SER A 668 -10.41 8.57 -11.62
CA SER A 668 -11.82 8.53 -12.03
C SER A 668 -12.71 8.96 -10.85
N PRO A 669 -13.79 9.74 -11.08
CA PRO A 669 -14.74 10.07 -10.02
C PRO A 669 -15.34 8.79 -9.41
N SER A 670 -15.49 8.77 -8.09
CA SER A 670 -16.01 7.62 -7.35
C SER A 670 -17.43 7.24 -7.82
N PRO A 671 -17.69 5.96 -8.14
CA PRO A 671 -19.03 5.49 -8.49
C PRO A 671 -20.08 5.75 -7.40
N GLU A 672 -19.66 5.78 -6.13
CA GLU A 672 -20.55 5.89 -4.97
C GLU A 672 -20.81 7.35 -4.53
N GLY A 673 -20.13 8.34 -5.11
CA GLY A 673 -20.34 9.74 -4.75
C GLY A 673 -19.63 10.76 -5.62
N LYS A 674 -20.41 11.71 -6.17
CA LYS A 674 -19.98 12.80 -7.07
C LYS A 674 -18.94 13.81 -6.51
N ARG A 675 -18.30 13.51 -5.38
CA ARG A 675 -17.34 14.37 -4.67
C ARG A 675 -16.05 13.66 -4.23
N MET A 676 -15.94 12.34 -4.39
CA MET A 676 -14.70 11.62 -4.08
C MET A 676 -14.04 11.15 -5.37
N GLU A 677 -12.70 11.16 -5.40
CA GLU A 677 -11.92 10.55 -6.47
C GLU A 677 -11.61 9.08 -6.11
N THR A 678 -11.35 8.27 -7.13
CA THR A 678 -10.81 6.91 -7.00
C THR A 678 -9.66 6.75 -7.98
N LEU A 679 -8.61 6.03 -7.58
CA LEU A 679 -7.61 5.52 -8.52
C LEU A 679 -8.13 4.20 -9.07
N GLN A 680 -8.37 4.15 -10.38
CA GLN A 680 -8.80 2.96 -11.09
C GLN A 680 -7.66 2.51 -11.98
N ALA A 681 -7.20 1.27 -11.77
CA ALA A 681 -6.33 0.62 -12.71
C ALA A 681 -7.18 0.03 -13.84
N VAL A 682 -6.79 0.24 -15.10
CA VAL A 682 -7.60 -0.11 -16.29
C VAL A 682 -6.70 -0.73 -17.35
N ALA A 683 -7.10 -1.87 -17.91
CA ALA A 683 -6.40 -2.48 -19.05
C ALA A 683 -6.80 -1.77 -20.36
N ARG A 684 -5.83 -1.13 -21.04
CA ARG A 684 -6.05 -0.36 -22.28
C ARG A 684 -6.69 -1.15 -23.43
N GLY A 685 -6.63 -2.49 -23.40
CA GLY A 685 -7.08 -3.38 -24.48
C GLY A 685 -8.57 -3.72 -24.53
N THR A 686 -9.41 -3.31 -23.56
CA THR A 686 -10.85 -3.69 -23.51
C THR A 686 -11.83 -2.53 -23.70
N GLY A 687 -11.32 -1.32 -23.93
CA GLY A 687 -12.11 -0.08 -23.93
C GLY A 687 -13.00 0.19 -25.15
N ASP A 688 -12.95 -0.62 -26.22
CA ASP A 688 -13.69 -0.36 -27.46
C ASP A 688 -14.55 -1.55 -27.94
N SER A 689 -15.29 -2.15 -27.00
CA SER A 689 -16.49 -2.94 -27.32
C SER A 689 -17.48 -3.02 -26.15
N GLY A 690 -18.35 -2.01 -25.99
CA GLY A 690 -19.64 -2.22 -25.31
C GLY A 690 -19.93 -1.45 -24.01
N ALA A 691 -19.12 -0.47 -23.60
CA ALA A 691 -19.48 0.45 -22.51
C ALA A 691 -20.54 1.49 -22.96
N GLY A 692 -21.71 1.04 -23.41
CA GLY A 692 -22.64 1.93 -24.12
C GLY A 692 -24.03 1.42 -24.51
N ALA A 693 -24.63 0.40 -23.87
CA ALA A 693 -26.07 0.13 -23.97
C ALA A 693 -26.62 -0.94 -22.97
N VAL A 694 -26.65 -0.64 -21.66
CA VAL A 694 -27.61 -1.29 -20.75
C VAL A 694 -28.33 -0.20 -19.94
N SER A 695 -29.17 0.55 -20.66
CA SER A 695 -30.14 1.45 -20.04
C SER A 695 -31.42 0.68 -19.72
N SER A 696 -31.87 0.78 -18.47
CA SER A 696 -33.27 0.65 -18.02
C SER A 696 -34.20 -0.32 -18.78
N ALA A 697 -34.38 -1.52 -18.23
CA ALA A 697 -35.49 -2.42 -18.58
C ALA A 697 -36.11 -3.10 -17.35
N LYS A 698 -36.45 -2.29 -16.33
CA LYS A 698 -37.57 -2.54 -15.41
C LYS A 698 -38.03 -1.22 -14.77
#